data_AF-A0A928JB23-F1
#
_entry.id   AF-A0A928JB23-F1
#
_cell.length_a   1.000
_cell.length_b   1.000
_cell.length_c   1.000
_cell.angle_alpha   90.00
_cell.angle_beta   90.00
_cell.angle_gamma   90.00
#
_symmetry.space_group_name_H-M   'P 1'
#
loop_
_entity.id
_entity.type
_entity.pdbx_description
1 polymer ?
#
loop_
_entity_poly.entity_id
_entity_poly.type
_entity_poly.pdbx_seq_one_letter_code
_entity_poly.pdbx_strand_id
1 'polypeptide(L)'
;MYMKKLLSAILAALTISGGVVSVFADDAGLTLTESSHLKVENGIVDMIDGTLTVGELKANFAGSVDVAGKTDDAAVCSDDAVTAGGETVKAIIWGDASKDGKITLTDATRMLQAIAKWSVDISATAGDVDRNDKLNLSDVSKLLRKLAKWDDISLGNVRMVFENTKLTAENESADLDLYFGSPLVKISRSNTKNTGKNAYKIKTARNETESCQFYVSSEKNMEGLTVQLSDFVHEYGEGTLTGEVFIHYYYKMEVVANCLIENYPSIEEYDYFPEALLPLADSFEVKAEQSQGFTVNVTAGKDAPAGMYRATLTVKDAEGNAVKTANIYTYVWDFTLPDTPYSKSSFGMSGFTIYSTLGSWYDKKWYNGDNNATIMAHYDFLLENNISCYQLPVSITDPRADAYMSDPRVTSFEVCGENLRFPDEDNWTQTMANWEKVQSNPVWAEKAHFYYVDEPQGESGAALVKAQHEYIREKLGTDDFDIIIPFGNSMADLNNNIDMLEFMKDYVDIHVPSSGGFMPNIEGNHYAEGLWTPRQAFNKFGESLPRLQAIGEDPDKELWWYVCVGPQFPYPNLFTSHQGIMTRVLWWQQFMFGPEGFLYWATQADWDKVIKCGGEFPTNGDGILMYLGAFFGYEQNLPVASWRLTQVRDGFDDFDYLKMAEELVGREEVMKLVTKLTTGVTTVKEDPALMEKLRDSVAELILGNSK
;
A
#
# COMPACT_ATOMS: atom_id res chain seq x y z
N MET A 1 -33.43 -51.96 -20.49
CA MET A 1 -33.76 -51.90 -21.94
C MET A 1 -33.65 -50.45 -22.36
N TYR A 2 -32.64 -50.08 -23.18
CA TYR A 2 -32.40 -48.80 -23.89
C TYR A 2 -32.64 -47.44 -23.14
N MET A 3 -31.72 -46.45 -23.14
CA MET A 3 -30.31 -46.37 -23.57
C MET A 3 -29.68 -45.00 -23.19
N LYS A 4 -28.33 -44.93 -23.14
CA LYS A 4 -27.45 -43.70 -23.04
C LYS A 4 -27.46 -42.98 -21.67
N LYS A 5 -26.35 -42.98 -20.90
CA LYS A 5 -25.05 -42.24 -21.02
C LYS A 5 -25.19 -40.78 -20.52
N LEU A 6 -24.39 -40.22 -19.61
CA LEU A 6 -23.05 -40.49 -19.00
C LEU A 6 -23.11 -40.31 -17.44
N LEU A 7 -22.21 -40.70 -16.50
CA LEU A 7 -20.89 -41.37 -16.37
C LEU A 7 -19.62 -40.64 -16.88
N SER A 8 -18.59 -40.24 -16.09
CA SER A 8 -18.24 -40.29 -14.64
C SER A 8 -17.03 -39.32 -14.46
N ALA A 9 -16.67 -38.70 -13.33
CA ALA A 9 -16.51 -39.09 -11.91
C ALA A 9 -15.19 -39.83 -11.56
N ILE A 10 -14.35 -39.16 -10.73
CA ILE A 10 -13.62 -39.68 -9.53
C ILE A 10 -12.15 -40.21 -9.64
N LEU A 11 -11.26 -39.42 -8.97
CA LEU A 11 -10.10 -39.75 -8.09
C LEU A 11 -8.69 -40.20 -8.53
N ALA A 12 -7.75 -39.63 -7.75
CA ALA A 12 -6.64 -40.27 -7.02
C ALA A 12 -5.23 -40.35 -7.64
N ALA A 13 -4.26 -39.93 -6.82
CA ALA A 13 -2.83 -39.98 -7.08
C ALA A 13 -2.20 -41.34 -6.71
N LEU A 14 -1.06 -41.65 -7.34
CA LEU A 14 -0.03 -42.50 -6.76
C LEU A 14 1.32 -42.21 -7.44
N THR A 15 2.34 -41.89 -6.64
CA THR A 15 3.72 -41.71 -7.10
C THR A 15 4.46 -43.04 -7.13
N ILE A 16 5.47 -43.18 -8.03
CA ILE A 16 6.80 -43.79 -7.81
C ILE A 16 7.55 -44.03 -9.14
N SER A 17 8.89 -43.93 -9.08
CA SER A 17 9.89 -44.38 -10.05
C SER A 17 9.88 -43.81 -11.48
N GLY A 18 10.73 -42.81 -11.71
CA GLY A 18 12.03 -43.13 -12.32
C GLY A 18 12.05 -43.63 -13.76
N GLY A 19 11.36 -42.94 -14.68
CA GLY A 19 11.56 -43.09 -16.11
C GLY A 19 11.44 -41.75 -16.82
N VAL A 20 12.50 -41.29 -17.48
CA VAL A 20 12.44 -40.09 -18.34
C VAL A 20 11.72 -40.46 -19.63
N VAL A 21 10.39 -40.40 -19.59
CA VAL A 21 9.58 -40.34 -20.80
C VAL A 21 9.64 -38.89 -21.28
N SER A 22 10.34 -38.67 -22.40
CA SER A 22 10.26 -37.40 -23.11
C SER A 22 8.83 -37.22 -23.63
N VAL A 23 8.03 -36.42 -22.92
CA VAL A 23 6.75 -35.94 -23.44
C VAL A 23 7.05 -35.12 -24.69
N PHE A 24 6.30 -35.36 -25.77
CA PHE A 24 6.46 -34.63 -27.01
C PHE A 24 6.01 -33.17 -26.78
N ALA A 25 6.82 -32.22 -27.27
CA ALA A 25 6.47 -30.81 -27.25
C ALA A 25 5.55 -30.52 -28.45
N ASP A 26 4.24 -30.70 -28.25
CA ASP A 26 3.20 -30.42 -29.23
C ASP A 26 2.41 -29.16 -28.83
N ASP A 27 2.37 -28.18 -29.74
CA ASP A 27 1.42 -27.08 -29.90
C ASP A 27 0.85 -26.37 -28.65
N ALA A 28 1.65 -25.45 -28.09
CA ALA A 28 1.15 -24.28 -27.36
C ALA A 28 0.72 -23.11 -28.29
N GLY A 29 0.79 -23.28 -29.62
CA GLY A 29 0.41 -22.26 -30.61
C GLY A 29 1.17 -20.95 -30.43
N LEU A 30 0.52 -19.83 -30.76
CA LEU A 30 1.03 -18.46 -30.51
C LEU A 30 0.75 -17.96 -29.08
N THR A 31 0.61 -18.86 -28.10
CA THR A 31 0.42 -18.47 -26.69
C THR A 31 1.67 -17.79 -26.14
N LEU A 32 1.49 -16.58 -25.62
CA LEU A 32 2.53 -15.80 -24.94
C LEU A 32 2.88 -16.39 -23.57
N THR A 33 4.06 -16.05 -23.04
CA THR A 33 4.35 -16.30 -21.62
C THR A 33 3.58 -15.31 -20.73
N GLU A 34 3.26 -15.72 -19.50
CA GLU A 34 2.68 -14.83 -18.46
C GLU A 34 3.57 -13.60 -18.17
N SER A 35 4.87 -13.70 -18.46
CA SER A 35 5.85 -12.63 -18.36
C SER A 35 5.96 -11.72 -19.60
N SER A 36 5.22 -12.01 -20.67
CA SER A 36 5.28 -11.24 -21.92
C SER A 36 4.47 -9.95 -21.82
N HIS A 37 4.96 -8.92 -22.50
CA HIS A 37 4.25 -7.67 -22.76
C HIS A 37 3.74 -7.59 -24.20
N LEU A 38 3.96 -8.63 -25.02
CA LEU A 38 3.48 -8.65 -26.40
C LEU A 38 1.96 -8.82 -26.45
N LYS A 39 1.34 -8.60 -27.62
CA LYS A 39 -0.08 -8.87 -27.82
C LYS A 39 -0.31 -9.58 -29.14
N VAL A 40 -1.00 -10.73 -29.11
CA VAL A 40 -1.37 -11.49 -30.30
C VAL A 40 -2.87 -11.33 -30.54
N GLU A 41 -3.25 -10.42 -31.45
CA GLU A 41 -4.64 -10.19 -31.83
C GLU A 41 -4.75 -9.81 -33.31
N ASN A 42 -5.94 -9.92 -33.90
CA ASN A 42 -6.27 -9.44 -35.25
C ASN A 42 -5.33 -9.91 -36.39
N GLY A 43 -4.58 -11.00 -36.19
CA GLY A 43 -3.61 -11.55 -37.14
C GLY A 43 -2.20 -10.96 -37.04
N ILE A 44 -1.88 -10.21 -35.99
CA ILE A 44 -0.57 -9.62 -35.74
C ILE A 44 0.01 -10.00 -34.37
N VAL A 45 1.34 -9.96 -34.24
CA VAL A 45 2.05 -9.69 -33.00
C VAL A 45 2.29 -8.19 -32.96
N ASP A 46 1.54 -7.51 -32.10
CA ASP A 46 1.74 -6.10 -31.72
C ASP A 46 2.71 -6.01 -30.52
N MET A 47 2.90 -4.81 -29.97
CA MET A 47 3.68 -4.54 -28.76
C MET A 47 5.20 -4.77 -28.88
N ILE A 48 5.74 -4.84 -30.11
CA ILE A 48 7.16 -5.07 -30.34
C ILE A 48 7.95 -3.76 -30.15
N ASP A 49 8.59 -3.62 -28.99
CA ASP A 49 9.40 -2.44 -28.65
C ASP A 49 10.70 -2.37 -29.50
N GLY A 50 10.77 -1.37 -30.39
CA GLY A 50 12.02 -0.97 -31.05
C GLY A 50 12.53 -1.96 -32.10
N THR A 51 13.76 -2.46 -31.93
CA THR A 51 14.44 -3.32 -32.91
C THR A 51 14.81 -4.66 -32.27
N LEU A 52 13.80 -5.51 -32.06
CA LEU A 52 13.92 -6.80 -31.39
C LEU A 52 14.61 -7.85 -32.28
N THR A 53 15.41 -8.74 -31.69
CA THR A 53 15.91 -9.94 -32.39
C THR A 53 14.87 -11.07 -32.41
N VAL A 54 15.02 -12.02 -33.33
CA VAL A 54 14.16 -13.20 -33.43
C VAL A 54 14.26 -14.10 -32.19
N GLY A 55 15.44 -14.18 -31.56
CA GLY A 55 15.62 -14.89 -30.29
C GLY A 55 14.86 -14.24 -29.12
N GLU A 56 14.91 -12.92 -29.01
CA GLU A 56 14.15 -12.15 -28.02
C GLU A 56 12.63 -12.21 -28.29
N LEU A 57 12.20 -12.24 -29.55
CA LEU A 57 10.79 -12.47 -29.90
C LEU A 57 10.34 -13.86 -29.43
N LYS A 58 11.10 -14.92 -29.73
CA LYS A 58 10.77 -16.30 -29.32
C LYS A 58 10.68 -16.46 -27.80
N ALA A 59 11.49 -15.74 -27.03
CA ALA A 59 11.48 -15.77 -25.57
C ALA A 59 10.17 -15.23 -24.92
N ASN A 60 9.30 -14.58 -25.70
CA ASN A 60 7.99 -14.08 -25.25
C ASN A 60 6.85 -15.12 -25.40
N PHE A 61 7.12 -16.31 -25.93
CA PHE A 61 6.09 -17.32 -26.19
C PHE A 61 6.32 -18.59 -25.36
N ALA A 62 5.22 -19.19 -24.90
CA ALA A 62 5.26 -20.47 -24.17
C ALA A 62 5.53 -21.67 -25.09
N GLY A 63 5.31 -21.50 -26.40
CA GLY A 63 5.55 -22.51 -27.45
C GLY A 63 6.78 -22.24 -28.30
N SER A 64 7.16 -23.22 -29.12
CA SER A 64 8.22 -23.05 -30.12
C SER A 64 7.71 -22.22 -31.31
N VAL A 65 8.09 -20.95 -31.34
CA VAL A 65 7.85 -20.03 -32.46
C VAL A 65 9.00 -20.09 -33.47
N ASP A 66 8.68 -19.93 -34.76
CA ASP A 66 9.62 -19.61 -35.82
C ASP A 66 9.29 -18.27 -36.50
N VAL A 67 10.32 -17.62 -37.08
CA VAL A 67 10.18 -16.39 -37.87
C VAL A 67 10.77 -16.65 -39.26
N ALA A 68 9.90 -16.69 -40.27
CA ALA A 68 10.16 -17.39 -41.52
C ALA A 68 11.46 -16.95 -42.23
N GLY A 69 12.48 -17.83 -42.19
CA GLY A 69 13.75 -17.64 -42.89
C GLY A 69 14.79 -16.77 -42.16
N LYS A 70 14.59 -16.47 -40.87
CA LYS A 70 15.53 -15.70 -40.04
C LYS A 70 16.20 -16.56 -38.97
N THR A 71 17.45 -16.23 -38.64
CA THR A 71 18.19 -16.78 -37.49
C THR A 71 17.87 -15.99 -36.22
N ASP A 72 18.09 -16.57 -35.05
CA ASP A 72 17.73 -15.92 -33.77
C ASP A 72 18.43 -14.56 -33.57
N ASP A 73 19.69 -14.40 -34.02
CA ASP A 73 20.44 -13.13 -33.99
C ASP A 73 19.93 -12.06 -34.99
N ALA A 74 18.97 -12.37 -35.87
CA ALA A 74 18.48 -11.44 -36.87
C ALA A 74 17.38 -10.52 -36.29
N ALA A 75 17.33 -9.28 -36.76
CA ALA A 75 16.26 -8.36 -36.40
C ALA A 75 14.90 -8.80 -36.98
N VAL A 76 13.84 -8.66 -36.19
CA VAL A 76 12.45 -8.72 -36.63
C VAL A 76 12.14 -7.47 -37.48
N CYS A 77 11.28 -7.62 -38.48
CA CYS A 77 10.80 -6.55 -39.36
C CYS A 77 9.26 -6.55 -39.40
N SER A 78 8.65 -5.41 -39.69
CA SER A 78 7.21 -5.35 -39.96
C SER A 78 6.80 -6.22 -41.17
N ASP A 79 5.65 -6.88 -41.05
CA ASP A 79 5.16 -7.95 -41.93
C ASP A 79 5.93 -9.29 -41.89
N ASP A 80 6.93 -9.50 -41.03
CA ASP A 80 7.55 -10.82 -40.83
C ASP A 80 6.50 -11.86 -40.41
N ALA A 81 6.55 -13.05 -41.00
CA ALA A 81 5.67 -14.16 -40.65
C ALA A 81 6.17 -14.89 -39.39
N VAL A 82 5.49 -14.67 -38.27
CA VAL A 82 5.70 -15.33 -36.97
C VAL A 82 4.75 -16.53 -36.91
N THR A 83 5.27 -17.73 -36.68
CA THR A 83 4.52 -18.99 -36.84
C THR A 83 4.73 -19.96 -35.68
N ALA A 84 3.65 -20.54 -35.16
CA ALA A 84 3.66 -21.64 -34.19
C ALA A 84 2.36 -22.45 -34.29
N GLY A 85 2.41 -23.78 -34.07
CA GLY A 85 1.22 -24.65 -34.11
C GLY A 85 0.41 -24.64 -35.42
N GLY A 86 1.04 -24.24 -36.54
CA GLY A 86 0.35 -24.04 -37.82
C GLY A 86 -0.45 -22.72 -37.93
N GLU A 87 -0.48 -21.91 -36.88
CA GLU A 87 -0.94 -20.52 -36.93
C GLU A 87 0.20 -19.61 -37.40
N THR A 88 -0.12 -18.65 -38.26
CA THR A 88 0.83 -17.61 -38.72
C THR A 88 0.20 -16.24 -38.57
N VAL A 89 0.92 -15.34 -37.90
CA VAL A 89 0.60 -13.93 -37.72
C VAL A 89 1.77 -13.06 -38.21
N LYS A 90 1.56 -11.75 -38.29
CA LYS A 90 2.61 -10.80 -38.69
C LYS A 90 3.21 -10.07 -37.50
N ALA A 91 4.53 -9.96 -37.41
CA ALA A 91 5.14 -8.94 -36.55
C ALA A 91 4.80 -7.53 -37.06
N ILE A 92 4.46 -6.61 -36.15
CA ILE A 92 4.30 -5.18 -36.44
C ILE A 92 5.23 -4.38 -35.52
N ILE A 93 6.15 -3.64 -36.12
CA ILE A 93 7.00 -2.65 -35.48
C ILE A 93 6.54 -1.28 -35.98
N TRP A 94 5.74 -0.58 -35.19
CA TRP A 94 5.15 0.71 -35.61
C TRP A 94 6.23 1.74 -35.94
N GLY A 95 6.16 2.27 -37.17
CA GLY A 95 7.19 3.15 -37.73
C GLY A 95 8.20 2.46 -38.66
N ASP A 96 8.35 1.12 -38.61
CA ASP A 96 9.04 0.34 -39.66
C ASP A 96 8.06 0.12 -40.83
N ALA A 97 7.76 1.21 -41.54
CA ALA A 97 6.94 1.14 -42.74
C ALA A 97 7.71 0.53 -43.92
N SER A 98 9.05 0.57 -43.91
CA SER A 98 9.91 0.09 -44.98
C SER A 98 10.28 -1.40 -44.91
N LYS A 99 10.00 -2.07 -43.79
CA LYS A 99 10.27 -3.50 -43.49
C LYS A 99 11.76 -3.82 -43.36
N ASP A 100 12.53 -2.85 -42.88
CA ASP A 100 14.00 -2.97 -42.71
C ASP A 100 14.42 -3.21 -41.24
N GLY A 101 13.43 -3.32 -40.34
CA GLY A 101 13.61 -3.57 -38.91
C GLY A 101 14.12 -2.35 -38.14
N LYS A 102 13.89 -1.14 -38.66
CA LYS A 102 14.32 0.13 -38.05
C LYS A 102 13.29 1.22 -38.34
N ILE A 103 13.31 2.26 -37.51
CA ILE A 103 12.41 3.41 -37.62
C ILE A 103 13.24 4.61 -38.06
N THR A 104 13.10 5.04 -39.31
CA THR A 104 14.01 5.99 -39.97
C THR A 104 13.30 6.97 -40.93
N LEU A 105 14.08 7.88 -41.54
CA LEU A 105 13.57 8.72 -42.63
C LEU A 105 13.21 7.93 -43.91
N THR A 106 13.67 6.68 -44.05
CA THR A 106 13.26 5.77 -45.14
C THR A 106 11.76 5.48 -45.05
N ASP A 107 11.26 5.28 -43.85
CA ASP A 107 9.90 4.90 -43.54
C ASP A 107 8.95 6.06 -43.79
N ALA A 108 9.27 7.26 -43.27
CA ALA A 108 8.57 8.49 -43.60
C ALA A 108 8.55 8.77 -45.12
N THR A 109 9.63 8.43 -45.83
CA THR A 109 9.70 8.53 -47.31
C THR A 109 8.77 7.51 -47.98
N ARG A 110 8.74 6.25 -47.53
CA ARG A 110 7.84 5.20 -48.06
C ARG A 110 6.39 5.55 -47.82
N MET A 111 6.04 6.01 -46.62
CA MET A 111 4.71 6.50 -46.27
C MET A 111 4.26 7.63 -47.20
N LEU A 112 5.10 8.65 -47.40
CA LEU A 112 4.81 9.74 -48.35
C LEU A 112 4.63 9.24 -49.79
N GLN A 113 5.43 8.26 -50.24
CA GLN A 113 5.29 7.66 -51.58
C GLN A 113 3.98 6.87 -51.73
N ALA A 114 3.59 6.10 -50.71
CA ALA A 114 2.32 5.36 -50.70
C ALA A 114 1.10 6.32 -50.68
N ILE A 115 1.14 7.38 -49.87
CA ILE A 115 0.12 8.44 -49.82
C ILE A 115 0.02 9.17 -51.18
N ALA A 116 1.16 9.39 -51.84
CA ALA A 116 1.23 9.92 -53.20
C ALA A 116 0.83 8.91 -54.30
N LYS A 117 0.38 7.70 -53.92
CA LYS A 117 -0.06 6.60 -54.79
C LYS A 117 1.03 6.07 -55.73
N TRP A 118 2.29 6.13 -55.31
CA TRP A 118 3.39 5.47 -56.01
C TRP A 118 3.35 3.96 -55.73
N SER A 119 3.80 3.17 -56.69
CA SER A 119 3.93 1.71 -56.51
C SER A 119 5.17 1.40 -55.69
N VAL A 120 5.02 1.34 -54.36
CA VAL A 120 6.09 1.01 -53.40
C VAL A 120 5.69 -0.17 -52.53
N ASP A 121 6.67 -1.00 -52.16
CA ASP A 121 6.49 -1.94 -51.05
C ASP A 121 6.55 -1.18 -49.72
N ILE A 122 5.63 -1.48 -48.82
CA ILE A 122 5.40 -0.79 -47.55
C ILE A 122 4.56 -1.69 -46.63
N SER A 123 4.75 -1.63 -45.32
CA SER A 123 3.75 -2.12 -44.37
C SER A 123 2.80 -0.97 -44.06
N ALA A 124 1.58 -1.02 -44.63
CA ALA A 124 0.59 0.02 -44.41
C ALA A 124 0.10 0.04 -42.95
N THR A 125 0.06 -1.12 -42.28
CA THR A 125 -0.28 -1.26 -40.86
C THR A 125 0.78 -0.61 -39.99
N ALA A 126 2.06 -0.97 -40.12
CA ALA A 126 3.13 -0.35 -39.34
C ALA A 126 3.30 1.15 -39.63
N GLY A 127 2.81 1.63 -40.78
CA GLY A 127 2.73 3.05 -41.14
C GLY A 127 1.55 3.82 -40.53
N ASP A 128 0.50 3.16 -40.03
CA ASP A 128 -0.67 3.79 -39.38
C ASP A 128 -0.35 4.11 -37.90
N VAL A 129 0.72 4.87 -37.66
CA VAL A 129 1.31 5.08 -36.32
C VAL A 129 0.45 5.88 -35.35
N ASP A 130 -0.70 6.41 -35.77
CA ASP A 130 -1.76 6.90 -34.87
C ASP A 130 -2.99 6.00 -34.71
N ARG A 131 -3.00 4.81 -35.34
CA ARG A 131 -4.03 3.76 -35.24
C ARG A 131 -5.44 4.25 -35.65
N ASN A 132 -5.54 5.00 -36.74
CA ASN A 132 -6.82 5.50 -37.25
C ASN A 132 -7.39 4.66 -38.42
N ASP A 133 -6.80 3.50 -38.75
CA ASP A 133 -7.07 2.66 -39.93
C ASP A 133 -6.72 3.33 -41.28
N LYS A 134 -5.90 4.40 -41.29
CA LYS A 134 -5.59 5.18 -42.50
C LYS A 134 -4.20 5.82 -42.44
N LEU A 135 -3.22 5.15 -43.04
CA LEU A 135 -1.93 5.73 -43.40
C LEU A 135 -2.11 7.07 -44.17
N ASN A 136 -1.80 8.18 -43.51
CA ASN A 136 -1.98 9.53 -44.03
C ASN A 136 -0.88 10.51 -43.57
N LEU A 137 -1.08 11.82 -43.78
CA LEU A 137 -0.08 12.83 -43.42
C LEU A 137 0.03 13.08 -41.90
N SER A 138 -0.99 12.70 -41.12
CA SER A 138 -0.92 12.65 -39.66
C SER A 138 0.21 11.71 -39.21
N ASP A 139 0.20 10.48 -39.71
CA ASP A 139 1.20 9.45 -39.42
C ASP A 139 2.62 9.88 -39.79
N VAL A 140 2.78 10.47 -40.99
CA VAL A 140 4.06 11.03 -41.43
C VAL A 140 4.51 12.15 -40.48
N SER A 141 3.60 13.04 -40.04
CA SER A 141 3.94 14.07 -39.06
C SER A 141 4.34 13.47 -37.71
N LYS A 142 3.63 12.43 -37.24
CA LYS A 142 3.88 11.76 -35.97
C LYS A 142 5.23 11.04 -35.97
N LEU A 143 5.51 10.25 -37.01
CA LEU A 143 6.81 9.61 -37.21
C LEU A 143 7.95 10.63 -37.32
N LEU A 144 7.78 11.72 -38.08
CA LEU A 144 8.81 12.76 -38.20
C LEU A 144 9.07 13.47 -36.86
N ARG A 145 8.08 13.64 -36.00
CA ARG A 145 8.27 14.17 -34.63
C ARG A 145 9.05 13.19 -33.75
N LYS A 146 8.76 11.88 -33.82
CA LYS A 146 9.55 10.83 -33.12
C LYS A 146 11.01 10.85 -33.56
N LEU A 147 11.26 10.90 -34.88
CA LEU A 147 12.60 10.97 -35.46
C LEU A 147 13.33 12.28 -35.11
N ALA A 148 12.60 13.39 -34.96
CA ALA A 148 13.12 14.67 -34.49
C ALA A 148 13.30 14.73 -32.96
N LYS A 149 13.06 13.63 -32.23
CA LYS A 149 13.11 13.55 -30.76
C LYS A 149 12.23 14.59 -30.06
N TRP A 150 11.00 14.77 -30.56
CA TRP A 150 9.96 15.43 -29.77
C TRP A 150 9.52 14.48 -28.66
N ASP A 151 9.32 15.03 -27.47
CA ASP A 151 8.80 14.31 -26.32
C ASP A 151 7.40 13.74 -26.60
N ASP A 152 7.02 12.72 -25.84
CA ASP A 152 5.65 12.16 -25.78
C ASP A 152 5.08 11.54 -27.06
N ILE A 153 5.91 11.35 -28.09
CA ILE A 153 5.51 10.62 -29.29
C ILE A 153 5.67 9.10 -29.07
N SER A 154 4.56 8.38 -28.91
CA SER A 154 4.49 6.93 -29.15
C SER A 154 4.00 6.63 -30.57
N LEU A 155 4.46 5.54 -31.20
CA LEU A 155 4.01 5.08 -32.53
C LEU A 155 3.19 3.81 -32.33
N GLY A 156 1.87 3.87 -32.47
CA GLY A 156 0.99 2.75 -32.12
C GLY A 156 1.30 2.13 -30.75
N ASN A 157 1.32 0.80 -30.71
CA ASN A 157 1.65 -0.09 -29.59
C ASN A 157 3.11 -0.07 -29.07
N VAL A 158 3.70 1.08 -28.71
CA VAL A 158 4.99 1.09 -27.96
C VAL A 158 4.71 1.14 -26.45
N ARG A 159 5.42 0.31 -25.67
CA ARG A 159 5.36 0.35 -24.21
C ARG A 159 5.97 1.65 -23.67
N MET A 160 5.36 2.22 -22.65
CA MET A 160 5.90 3.36 -21.93
C MET A 160 6.92 2.89 -20.88
N VAL A 161 8.19 3.17 -21.16
CA VAL A 161 9.29 2.88 -20.23
C VAL A 161 9.45 4.03 -19.23
N PHE A 162 9.79 3.71 -17.97
CA PHE A 162 10.15 4.72 -16.97
C PHE A 162 11.50 5.36 -17.32
N GLU A 163 11.51 6.68 -17.47
CA GLU A 163 12.72 7.47 -17.67
C GLU A 163 12.95 8.48 -16.54
N ASN A 164 14.13 8.46 -15.92
CA ASN A 164 14.59 9.47 -14.95
C ASN A 164 15.16 10.73 -15.65
N THR A 165 14.61 11.10 -16.81
CA THR A 165 15.07 12.21 -17.65
C THR A 165 14.67 13.55 -17.03
N LYS A 166 15.61 14.50 -16.90
CA LYS A 166 15.25 15.89 -16.55
C LYS A 166 14.54 16.55 -17.72
N LEU A 167 13.29 16.95 -17.51
CA LEU A 167 12.56 17.85 -18.40
C LEU A 167 12.97 19.32 -18.15
N THR A 168 12.63 20.20 -19.08
CA THR A 168 12.90 21.65 -19.01
C THR A 168 11.61 22.39 -19.33
N ALA A 169 11.17 23.28 -18.44
CA ALA A 169 9.95 24.05 -18.68
C ALA A 169 10.17 25.18 -19.70
N GLU A 170 9.09 25.68 -20.32
CA GLU A 170 9.16 26.78 -21.31
C GLU A 170 9.85 28.03 -20.75
N ASN A 171 9.64 28.31 -19.45
CA ASN A 171 10.28 29.40 -18.71
C ASN A 171 11.11 28.85 -17.54
N GLU A 172 11.86 27.75 -17.76
CA GLU A 172 12.71 27.07 -16.76
C GLU A 172 13.47 28.06 -15.85
N SER A 173 13.09 28.12 -14.57
CA SER A 173 13.74 28.99 -13.60
C SER A 173 15.09 28.43 -13.19
N ALA A 174 16.15 29.23 -13.25
CA ALA A 174 17.47 28.88 -12.71
C ALA A 174 17.55 28.98 -11.18
N ASP A 175 16.56 29.62 -10.54
CA ASP A 175 16.54 29.87 -9.09
C ASP A 175 15.77 28.80 -8.30
N LEU A 176 14.98 27.96 -9.00
CA LEU A 176 14.23 26.84 -8.44
C LEU A 176 14.90 25.50 -8.78
N ASP A 177 14.69 24.49 -7.95
CA ASP A 177 14.92 23.09 -8.30
C ASP A 177 13.67 22.23 -8.04
N LEU A 178 13.58 21.08 -8.69
CA LEU A 178 12.48 20.12 -8.59
C LEU A 178 13.04 18.69 -8.62
N TYR A 179 12.79 17.91 -7.56
CA TYR A 179 13.29 16.53 -7.42
C TYR A 179 12.37 15.64 -6.57
N PHE A 180 12.53 14.32 -6.68
CA PHE A 180 11.69 13.33 -6.00
C PHE A 180 12.39 12.62 -4.84
N GLY A 181 11.62 12.26 -3.81
CA GLY A 181 12.08 11.48 -2.64
C GLY A 181 11.96 9.96 -2.82
N SER A 182 11.88 9.25 -1.70
CA SER A 182 11.16 7.98 -1.58
C SER A 182 9.99 8.22 -0.62
N PRO A 183 8.81 7.62 -0.81
CA PRO A 183 7.69 7.78 0.12
C PRO A 183 8.05 7.41 1.57
N LEU A 184 9.01 6.50 1.75
CA LEU A 184 9.49 5.99 3.03
C LEU A 184 10.44 6.93 3.79
N VAL A 185 10.85 8.07 3.22
CA VAL A 185 11.85 8.98 3.81
C VAL A 185 11.29 10.38 4.02
N LYS A 186 11.34 10.85 5.26
CA LYS A 186 11.11 12.25 5.64
C LYS A 186 12.35 13.08 5.31
N ILE A 187 12.23 14.03 4.38
CA ILE A 187 13.29 15.01 4.09
C ILE A 187 13.01 16.29 4.90
N SER A 188 14.01 16.76 5.65
CA SER A 188 13.93 17.98 6.46
C SER A 188 13.80 19.24 5.61
N ARG A 189 13.15 20.27 6.14
CA ARG A 189 12.87 21.52 5.41
C ARG A 189 14.13 22.29 5.03
N SER A 190 15.22 22.18 5.79
CA SER A 190 16.53 22.78 5.44
C SER A 190 17.33 21.97 4.41
N ASN A 191 16.93 20.73 4.11
CA ASN A 191 17.62 19.89 3.14
C ASN A 191 17.16 20.22 1.70
N THR A 192 17.90 21.11 1.05
CA THR A 192 17.71 21.53 -0.36
C THR A 192 18.42 20.64 -1.38
N LYS A 193 19.03 19.54 -0.94
CA LYS A 193 19.90 18.72 -1.79
C LYS A 193 19.09 17.80 -2.72
N ASN A 194 19.14 18.11 -4.02
CA ASN A 194 18.59 17.27 -5.08
C ASN A 194 19.07 15.80 -4.95
N THR A 195 18.12 14.87 -5.02
CA THR A 195 18.32 13.42 -4.88
C THR A 195 18.88 12.74 -6.13
N GLY A 196 18.90 13.43 -7.28
CA GLY A 196 19.15 12.87 -8.60
C GLY A 196 17.93 12.20 -9.24
N LYS A 197 16.76 12.21 -8.58
CA LYS A 197 15.49 11.75 -9.15
C LYS A 197 14.75 12.93 -9.79
N ASN A 198 14.74 12.97 -11.13
CA ASN A 198 14.00 13.94 -11.94
C ASN A 198 12.57 13.47 -12.27
N ALA A 199 12.29 12.18 -12.06
CA ALA A 199 10.99 11.54 -12.18
C ALA A 199 10.84 10.46 -11.10
N TYR A 200 9.61 10.03 -10.83
CA TYR A 200 9.32 8.89 -9.94
C TYR A 200 8.36 7.91 -10.63
N LYS A 201 8.42 6.63 -10.21
CA LYS A 201 7.52 5.56 -10.66
C LYS A 201 6.82 4.95 -9.46
N ILE A 202 5.54 5.29 -9.28
CA ILE A 202 4.62 4.60 -8.38
C ILE A 202 4.35 3.19 -8.96
N LYS A 203 4.15 2.21 -8.08
CA LYS A 203 3.71 0.86 -8.45
C LYS A 203 2.54 0.48 -7.56
N THR A 204 1.43 0.07 -8.15
CA THR A 204 0.17 -0.15 -7.45
C THR A 204 -0.56 -1.37 -8.04
N ALA A 205 -1.32 -2.08 -7.24
CA ALA A 205 -2.30 -3.06 -7.70
C ALA A 205 -3.60 -2.35 -8.11
N ARG A 206 -4.60 -3.07 -8.62
CA ARG A 206 -5.97 -2.56 -8.64
C ARG A 206 -6.56 -2.60 -7.22
N ASN A 207 -7.48 -1.70 -6.92
CA ASN A 207 -8.07 -1.48 -5.60
C ASN A 207 -7.06 -0.93 -4.55
N GLU A 208 -6.01 -0.24 -4.99
CA GLU A 208 -4.92 0.24 -4.12
C GLU A 208 -4.62 1.73 -4.35
N THR A 209 -4.16 2.42 -3.29
CA THR A 209 -3.63 3.79 -3.36
C THR A 209 -2.18 3.81 -2.91
N GLU A 210 -1.27 4.17 -3.81
CA GLU A 210 0.17 4.28 -3.52
C GLU A 210 0.67 5.70 -3.81
N SER A 211 1.81 6.06 -3.21
CA SER A 211 2.23 7.46 -3.08
C SER A 211 3.66 7.73 -3.56
N CYS A 212 3.90 8.94 -4.07
CA CYS A 212 5.26 9.47 -4.22
C CYS A 212 5.40 10.84 -3.55
N GLN A 213 6.65 11.30 -3.39
CA GLN A 213 6.96 12.63 -2.87
C GLN A 213 7.85 13.41 -3.82
N PHE A 214 7.57 14.70 -4.00
CA PHE A 214 8.44 15.65 -4.69
C PHE A 214 8.68 16.91 -3.86
N TYR A 215 9.74 17.62 -4.18
CA TYR A 215 10.24 18.76 -3.44
C TYR A 215 10.59 19.90 -4.40
N VAL A 216 10.20 21.13 -4.02
CA VAL A 216 10.60 22.37 -4.70
C VAL A 216 11.48 23.16 -3.74
N SER A 217 12.71 23.49 -4.15
CA SER A 217 13.67 24.23 -3.31
C SER A 217 14.26 25.44 -4.04
N SER A 218 14.82 26.38 -3.28
CA SER A 218 15.34 27.65 -3.81
C SER A 218 16.45 28.25 -2.94
N GLU A 219 17.41 28.93 -3.56
CA GLU A 219 18.37 29.81 -2.85
C GLU A 219 17.76 31.19 -2.49
N LYS A 220 16.52 31.46 -2.92
CA LYS A 220 15.81 32.74 -2.80
C LYS A 220 14.39 32.54 -2.29
N ASN A 221 13.78 33.59 -1.72
CA ASN A 221 12.33 33.58 -1.50
C ASN A 221 11.59 33.63 -2.84
N MET A 222 10.67 32.70 -3.04
CA MET A 222 9.79 32.58 -4.20
C MET A 222 8.35 32.50 -3.68
N GLU A 223 7.48 33.41 -4.12
CA GLU A 223 6.11 33.57 -3.63
C GLU A 223 5.10 33.45 -4.79
N GLY A 224 3.87 33.04 -4.50
CA GLY A 224 2.81 32.90 -5.50
C GLY A 224 3.00 31.72 -6.46
N LEU A 225 3.85 30.75 -6.12
CA LEU A 225 4.05 29.54 -6.92
C LEU A 225 2.78 28.68 -6.92
N THR A 226 2.52 27.96 -8.00
CA THR A 226 1.40 26.99 -8.07
C THR A 226 1.87 25.65 -8.61
N VAL A 227 1.20 24.55 -8.21
CA VAL A 227 1.41 23.21 -8.77
C VAL A 227 0.21 22.83 -9.63
N GLN A 228 0.47 22.26 -10.80
CA GLN A 228 -0.52 21.54 -11.60
C GLN A 228 -0.01 20.12 -11.88
N LEU A 229 -0.90 19.14 -11.73
CA LEU A 229 -0.71 17.76 -12.17
C LEU A 229 -1.74 17.47 -13.27
N SER A 230 -1.37 16.74 -14.31
CA SER A 230 -2.33 16.20 -15.29
C SER A 230 -2.97 14.90 -14.78
N ASP A 231 -4.03 14.45 -15.43
CA ASP A 231 -4.40 13.02 -15.32
C ASP A 231 -3.21 12.14 -15.76
N PHE A 232 -3.10 10.97 -15.15
CA PHE A 232 -2.19 9.91 -15.55
C PHE A 232 -2.82 9.17 -16.73
N VAL A 233 -2.21 9.26 -17.91
CA VAL A 233 -2.73 8.62 -19.13
C VAL A 233 -2.08 7.26 -19.34
N HIS A 234 -2.88 6.23 -19.60
CA HIS A 234 -2.44 4.87 -19.91
C HIS A 234 -1.61 4.80 -21.20
N GLU A 235 -0.59 3.95 -21.24
CA GLU A 235 0.33 3.79 -22.36
C GLU A 235 -0.35 3.46 -23.71
N TYR A 236 -1.47 2.73 -23.70
CA TYR A 236 -2.23 2.40 -24.92
C TYR A 236 -3.48 3.28 -25.11
N GLY A 237 -3.74 4.23 -24.20
CA GLY A 237 -4.88 5.14 -24.22
C GLY A 237 -6.21 4.54 -23.72
N GLU A 238 -6.17 3.37 -23.07
CA GLU A 238 -7.37 2.62 -22.65
C GLU A 238 -8.05 3.18 -21.38
N GLY A 239 -7.37 4.06 -20.63
CA GLY A 239 -7.93 4.71 -19.45
C GLY A 239 -7.03 5.81 -18.88
N THR A 240 -7.50 6.41 -17.78
CA THR A 240 -6.78 7.44 -17.00
C THR A 240 -6.92 7.17 -15.51
N LEU A 241 -5.90 7.53 -14.72
CA LEU A 241 -6.00 7.66 -13.27
C LEU A 241 -5.88 9.15 -12.90
N THR A 242 -6.56 9.58 -11.85
CA THR A 242 -6.38 10.93 -11.29
C THR A 242 -5.46 10.83 -10.07
N GLY A 243 -4.58 11.81 -9.89
CA GLY A 243 -3.69 11.90 -8.73
C GLY A 243 -3.99 13.13 -7.87
N GLU A 244 -3.94 12.95 -6.55
CA GLU A 244 -4.18 14.02 -5.58
C GLU A 244 -2.85 14.60 -5.09
N VAL A 245 -2.76 15.94 -5.02
CA VAL A 245 -1.54 16.64 -4.55
C VAL A 245 -1.77 17.25 -3.18
N PHE A 246 -0.95 16.84 -2.21
CA PHE A 246 -0.94 17.38 -0.85
C PHE A 246 0.36 18.13 -0.60
N ILE A 247 0.28 19.33 -0.02
CA ILE A 247 1.44 20.12 0.42
C ILE A 247 1.85 19.71 1.84
N HIS A 248 3.15 19.52 2.08
CA HIS A 248 3.66 19.13 3.39
C HIS A 248 3.62 20.31 4.37
N TYR A 249 2.88 20.15 5.46
CA TYR A 249 3.03 20.99 6.64
C TYR A 249 4.10 20.40 7.57
N TYR A 250 5.03 21.26 7.97
CA TYR A 250 6.24 20.85 8.69
C TYR A 250 6.16 21.16 10.19
N TYR A 251 6.33 20.13 11.01
CA TYR A 251 6.48 20.25 12.46
C TYR A 251 7.96 20.20 12.84
N LYS A 252 8.38 20.99 13.83
CA LYS A 252 9.75 20.87 14.37
C LYS A 252 9.82 19.64 15.28
N MET A 253 10.70 18.70 14.97
CA MET A 253 10.86 17.46 15.71
C MET A 253 12.26 16.88 15.54
N GLU A 254 12.55 15.85 16.32
CA GLU A 254 13.70 14.97 16.14
C GLU A 254 13.26 13.76 15.31
N VAL A 255 14.03 13.40 14.28
CA VAL A 255 13.82 12.16 13.53
C VAL A 255 15.04 11.24 13.72
N VAL A 256 14.76 10.02 14.19
CA VAL A 256 15.74 8.94 14.34
C VAL A 256 15.92 8.27 12.97
N ALA A 257 17.17 8.15 12.51
CA ALA A 257 17.48 7.64 11.19
C ALA A 257 18.70 6.69 11.19
N ASN A 258 18.52 5.53 10.56
CA ASN A 258 19.55 4.65 10.00
C ASN A 258 20.64 4.16 10.99
N CYS A 259 20.42 2.99 11.59
CA CYS A 259 21.49 2.25 12.28
C CYS A 259 22.51 1.56 11.35
N LEU A 260 22.34 1.59 10.02
CA LEU A 260 23.13 0.77 9.08
C LEU A 260 23.64 1.48 7.79
N ILE A 261 24.22 2.68 7.91
CA ILE A 261 25.04 3.28 6.82
C ILE A 261 26.41 3.71 7.35
N GLU A 262 27.49 3.01 6.97
CA GLU A 262 28.88 3.22 7.45
C GLU A 262 29.49 4.62 7.23
N ASN A 263 28.79 5.55 6.55
CA ASN A 263 29.26 6.91 6.27
C ASN A 263 28.20 8.01 6.48
N TYR A 264 27.07 7.72 7.15
CA TYR A 264 26.22 8.75 7.74
C TYR A 264 26.39 8.70 9.27
N PRO A 265 26.65 9.82 9.96
CA PRO A 265 26.77 9.78 11.42
C PRO A 265 25.41 9.48 12.05
N SER A 266 25.44 8.99 13.29
CA SER A 266 24.28 9.02 14.18
C SER A 266 23.92 10.48 14.45
N ILE A 267 22.90 11.00 13.77
CA ILE A 267 22.42 12.37 13.92
C ILE A 267 20.96 12.31 14.38
N GLU A 268 20.72 12.76 15.61
CA GLU A 268 19.43 13.28 16.07
C GLU A 268 19.12 14.53 15.24
N GLU A 269 18.52 14.38 14.05
CA GLU A 269 18.29 15.53 13.17
C GLU A 269 17.09 16.33 13.73
N TYR A 270 17.38 17.46 14.36
CA TYR A 270 16.38 18.31 15.04
C TYR A 270 15.99 19.54 14.19
N ASP A 271 15.30 19.27 13.08
CA ASP A 271 14.79 20.28 12.14
C ASP A 271 13.25 20.20 11.99
N TYR A 272 12.71 20.86 10.97
CA TYR A 272 11.32 20.81 10.58
C TYR A 272 11.11 19.67 9.58
N PHE A 273 10.27 18.69 9.93
CA PHE A 273 9.97 17.51 9.10
C PHE A 273 8.50 17.46 8.66
N PRO A 274 8.21 16.87 7.49
CA PRO A 274 6.85 16.75 6.98
C PRO A 274 6.06 15.77 7.84
N GLU A 275 4.90 16.19 8.32
CA GLU A 275 4.11 15.37 9.23
C GLU A 275 2.59 15.52 9.05
N ALA A 276 2.08 16.64 8.54
CA ALA A 276 0.67 16.73 8.10
C ALA A 276 0.59 17.02 6.60
N LEU A 277 -0.33 16.34 5.90
CA LEU A 277 -0.52 16.40 4.45
C LEU A 277 -1.75 17.25 4.14
N LEU A 278 -1.55 18.55 3.90
CA LEU A 278 -2.65 19.49 3.63
C LEU A 278 -3.06 19.41 2.15
N PRO A 279 -4.35 19.50 1.82
CA PRO A 279 -4.79 19.74 0.45
C PRO A 279 -4.13 21.01 -0.12
N LEU A 280 -3.78 20.97 -1.41
CA LEU A 280 -3.07 22.05 -2.08
C LEU A 280 -3.91 23.35 -2.10
N ALA A 281 -3.34 24.43 -1.57
CA ALA A 281 -3.92 25.77 -1.64
C ALA A 281 -3.65 26.44 -3.01
N ASP A 282 -4.40 27.51 -3.33
CA ASP A 282 -4.31 28.27 -4.58
C ASP A 282 -2.86 28.68 -4.98
N SER A 283 -1.98 28.88 -4.00
CA SER A 283 -0.54 29.09 -4.21
C SER A 283 0.27 28.75 -2.96
N PHE A 284 1.60 28.64 -3.11
CA PHE A 284 2.56 28.38 -2.04
C PHE A 284 3.79 29.31 -2.12
N GLU A 285 4.58 29.29 -1.06
CA GLU A 285 5.90 29.95 -0.98
C GLU A 285 7.02 28.91 -0.82
N VAL A 286 8.20 29.23 -1.34
CA VAL A 286 9.47 28.54 -1.02
C VAL A 286 10.42 29.61 -0.50
N LYS A 287 10.89 29.43 0.75
CA LYS A 287 11.84 30.37 1.35
C LYS A 287 13.27 30.04 0.92
N ALA A 288 14.13 31.05 0.94
CA ALA A 288 15.56 30.88 0.67
C ALA A 288 16.15 29.79 1.59
N GLU A 289 16.99 28.93 0.99
CA GLU A 289 17.68 27.82 1.66
C GLU A 289 16.71 26.78 2.28
N GLN A 290 15.50 26.63 1.71
CA GLN A 290 14.49 25.67 2.15
C GLN A 290 13.84 24.89 1.00
N SER A 291 13.31 23.71 1.34
CA SER A 291 12.51 22.84 0.48
C SER A 291 11.06 22.83 0.93
N GLN A 292 10.12 23.03 0.01
CA GLN A 292 8.71 22.71 0.21
C GLN A 292 8.41 21.35 -0.43
N GLY A 293 8.07 20.37 0.41
CA GLY A 293 7.69 19.03 0.01
C GLY A 293 6.20 18.90 -0.31
N PHE A 294 5.88 17.90 -1.11
CA PHE A 294 4.54 17.53 -1.55
C PHE A 294 4.44 16.01 -1.64
N THR A 295 3.25 15.46 -1.36
CA THR A 295 2.88 14.07 -1.65
C THR A 295 1.94 14.05 -2.84
N VAL A 296 2.11 13.08 -3.74
CA VAL A 296 1.11 12.72 -4.76
C VAL A 296 0.59 11.32 -4.44
N ASN A 297 -0.70 11.19 -4.17
CA ASN A 297 -1.39 9.91 -4.09
C ASN A 297 -1.94 9.54 -5.47
N VAL A 298 -1.90 8.26 -5.84
CA VAL A 298 -2.58 7.75 -7.05
C VAL A 298 -3.32 6.46 -6.71
N THR A 299 -4.65 6.49 -6.87
CA THR A 299 -5.53 5.33 -6.67
C THR A 299 -5.79 4.65 -7.99
N ALA A 300 -5.57 3.33 -8.04
CA ALA A 300 -5.96 2.49 -9.18
C ALA A 300 -7.27 1.76 -8.84
N GLY A 301 -8.35 2.10 -9.53
CA GLY A 301 -9.65 1.45 -9.36
C GLY A 301 -9.63 -0.04 -9.74
N LYS A 302 -10.61 -0.81 -9.26
CA LYS A 302 -10.74 -2.26 -9.50
C LYS A 302 -10.67 -2.67 -10.97
N ASP A 303 -11.22 -1.85 -11.86
CA ASP A 303 -11.28 -2.09 -13.30
C ASP A 303 -10.18 -1.35 -14.09
N ALA A 304 -9.15 -0.81 -13.42
CA ALA A 304 -8.08 -0.08 -14.10
C ALA A 304 -7.28 -1.02 -15.04
N PRO A 305 -7.07 -0.64 -16.32
CA PRO A 305 -6.12 -1.33 -17.19
C PRO A 305 -4.76 -1.54 -16.51
N ALA A 306 -4.19 -2.74 -16.66
CA ALA A 306 -2.84 -3.01 -16.18
C ALA A 306 -1.81 -2.38 -17.15
N GLY A 307 -0.63 -2.05 -16.65
CA GLY A 307 0.42 -1.40 -17.42
C GLY A 307 0.81 -0.03 -16.90
N MET A 308 1.56 0.71 -17.71
CA MET A 308 2.14 2.00 -17.35
C MET A 308 1.20 3.17 -17.67
N TYR A 309 1.10 4.08 -16.72
CA TYR A 309 0.48 5.39 -16.88
C TYR A 309 1.49 6.49 -16.59
N ARG A 310 1.21 7.71 -17.06
CA ARG A 310 2.04 8.87 -16.74
C ARG A 310 1.25 10.17 -16.73
N ALA A 311 1.55 11.00 -15.73
CA ALA A 311 1.13 12.39 -15.64
C ALA A 311 2.33 13.34 -15.74
N THR A 312 2.08 14.57 -16.17
CA THR A 312 3.04 15.66 -16.14
C THR A 312 2.78 16.56 -14.94
N LEU A 313 3.77 16.68 -14.07
CA LEU A 313 3.84 17.66 -13.00
C LEU A 313 4.38 18.98 -13.55
N THR A 314 3.79 20.11 -13.18
CA THR A 314 4.23 21.46 -13.57
C THR A 314 4.19 22.39 -12.37
N VAL A 315 5.28 23.12 -12.12
CA VAL A 315 5.30 24.26 -11.19
C VAL A 315 5.26 25.54 -12.01
N LYS A 316 4.43 26.50 -11.60
CA LYS A 316 4.29 27.80 -12.26
C LYS A 316 4.66 28.96 -11.34
N ASP A 317 5.07 30.08 -11.93
CA ASP A 317 5.22 31.36 -11.25
C ASP A 317 3.87 32.07 -11.00
N ALA A 318 3.91 33.23 -10.35
CA ALA A 318 2.74 34.04 -10.01
C ALA A 318 2.05 34.64 -11.25
N GLU A 319 2.78 34.80 -12.35
CA GLU A 319 2.27 35.19 -13.66
C GLU A 319 1.60 34.01 -14.43
N GLY A 320 1.79 32.78 -13.96
CA GLY A 320 1.19 31.55 -14.51
C GLY A 320 2.03 30.82 -15.57
N ASN A 321 3.29 31.22 -15.78
CA ASN A 321 4.21 30.56 -16.71
C ASN A 321 4.75 29.26 -16.11
N ALA A 322 4.97 28.22 -16.93
CA ALA A 322 5.62 26.99 -16.46
C ALA A 322 7.12 27.21 -16.22
N VAL A 323 7.58 27.06 -14.97
CA VAL A 323 8.96 27.33 -14.53
C VAL A 323 9.72 26.08 -14.06
N LYS A 324 9.02 24.97 -13.77
CA LYS A 324 9.57 23.60 -13.66
C LYS A 324 8.55 22.59 -14.19
N THR A 325 9.02 21.46 -14.68
CA THR A 325 8.15 20.33 -15.03
C THR A 325 8.90 19.00 -14.86
N ALA A 326 8.15 17.92 -14.60
CA ALA A 326 8.64 16.56 -14.45
C ALA A 326 7.55 15.55 -14.82
N ASN A 327 7.93 14.31 -15.13
CA ASN A 327 6.97 13.21 -15.31
C ASN A 327 6.86 12.38 -14.03
N ILE A 328 5.62 12.00 -13.69
CA ILE A 328 5.33 10.99 -12.68
C ILE A 328 4.71 9.81 -13.41
N TYR A 329 5.23 8.61 -13.17
CA TYR A 329 4.75 7.36 -13.76
C TYR A 329 4.03 6.54 -12.69
N THR A 330 3.00 5.79 -13.08
CA THR A 330 2.31 4.83 -12.21
C THR A 330 2.16 3.53 -12.99
N TYR A 331 2.69 2.42 -12.48
CA TYR A 331 2.49 1.10 -13.08
C TYR A 331 1.45 0.32 -12.29
N VAL A 332 0.37 -0.08 -12.96
CA VAL A 332 -0.71 -0.91 -12.39
C VAL A 332 -0.39 -2.38 -12.67
N TRP A 333 -0.25 -3.19 -11.62
CA TRP A 333 -0.11 -4.64 -11.72
C TRP A 333 -1.44 -5.29 -12.16
N ASP A 334 -1.38 -6.42 -12.85
CA ASP A 334 -2.56 -7.13 -13.39
C ASP A 334 -3.27 -8.02 -12.33
N PHE A 335 -3.34 -7.56 -11.08
CA PHE A 335 -4.12 -8.18 -10.00
C PHE A 335 -4.82 -7.11 -9.15
N THR A 336 -5.76 -7.54 -8.33
CA THR A 336 -6.65 -6.68 -7.54
C THR A 336 -6.58 -7.06 -6.07
N LEU A 337 -6.38 -6.08 -5.19
CA LEU A 337 -6.46 -6.29 -3.75
C LEU A 337 -7.90 -6.59 -3.30
N PRO A 338 -8.09 -7.34 -2.20
CA PRO A 338 -9.40 -7.66 -1.68
C PRO A 338 -10.16 -6.39 -1.24
N ASP A 339 -11.47 -6.56 -1.04
CA ASP A 339 -12.34 -5.54 -0.43
C ASP A 339 -12.29 -5.56 1.12
N THR A 340 -11.88 -6.69 1.70
CA THR A 340 -11.61 -6.87 3.12
C THR A 340 -10.10 -7.08 3.27
N PRO A 341 -9.38 -6.17 3.95
CA PRO A 341 -7.97 -6.36 4.25
C PRO A 341 -7.74 -7.65 5.04
N TYR A 342 -6.67 -8.39 4.73
CA TYR A 342 -6.32 -9.62 5.45
C TYR A 342 -5.86 -9.34 6.88
N SER A 343 -5.28 -8.17 7.15
CA SER A 343 -5.00 -7.74 8.53
C SER A 343 -6.22 -7.04 9.08
N LYS A 344 -6.87 -7.67 10.08
CA LYS A 344 -7.92 -7.01 10.87
C LYS A 344 -7.35 -5.76 11.53
N SER A 345 -8.17 -4.75 11.74
CA SER A 345 -7.76 -3.50 12.37
C SER A 345 -8.79 -2.98 13.35
N SER A 346 -8.31 -2.48 14.48
CA SER A 346 -9.15 -1.81 15.48
C SER A 346 -8.40 -0.63 16.09
N PHE A 347 -8.75 0.57 15.63
CA PHE A 347 -8.03 1.82 15.92
C PHE A 347 -8.86 2.79 16.78
N GLY A 348 -8.19 3.60 17.59
CA GLY A 348 -8.84 4.48 18.58
C GLY A 348 -9.36 5.79 18.02
N MET A 349 -10.60 5.79 17.55
CA MET A 349 -11.29 7.01 17.13
C MET A 349 -12.54 7.25 17.99
N SER A 350 -12.58 8.38 18.71
CA SER A 350 -13.73 8.81 19.50
C SER A 350 -14.16 10.24 19.17
N GLY A 351 -15.47 10.49 19.18
CA GLY A 351 -16.07 11.81 19.02
C GLY A 351 -15.73 12.73 20.19
N PHE A 352 -15.59 12.18 21.40
CA PHE A 352 -15.04 12.86 22.57
C PHE A 352 -13.73 13.59 22.23
N THR A 353 -12.75 12.89 21.64
CA THR A 353 -11.43 13.48 21.39
C THR A 353 -11.49 14.59 20.35
N ILE A 354 -12.28 14.41 19.28
CA ILE A 354 -12.50 15.41 18.22
C ILE A 354 -13.19 16.67 18.80
N TYR A 355 -14.32 16.51 19.48
CA TYR A 355 -15.08 17.63 20.06
C TYR A 355 -14.35 18.32 21.22
N SER A 356 -13.51 17.58 21.97
CA SER A 356 -12.71 18.14 23.06
C SER A 356 -11.75 19.22 22.56
N THR A 357 -11.14 18.99 21.41
CA THR A 357 -10.17 19.89 20.77
C THR A 357 -10.85 21.10 20.14
N LEU A 358 -12.03 20.92 19.53
CA LEU A 358 -12.87 22.00 19.00
C LEU A 358 -13.34 23.01 20.07
N GLY A 359 -12.96 22.84 21.35
CA GLY A 359 -13.42 23.66 22.47
C GLY A 359 -14.91 23.52 22.78
N SER A 360 -15.57 22.53 22.16
CA SER A 360 -17.02 22.42 22.07
C SER A 360 -17.69 21.70 23.27
N TRP A 361 -16.87 21.21 24.22
CA TRP A 361 -17.19 20.51 25.49
C TRP A 361 -18.51 20.86 26.19
N TYR A 362 -19.01 22.09 26.08
CA TYR A 362 -20.11 22.61 26.89
C TYR A 362 -21.52 22.59 26.26
N ASP A 363 -21.68 22.43 24.94
CA ASP A 363 -23.02 22.28 24.34
C ASP A 363 -23.35 20.81 24.06
N LYS A 364 -23.96 20.15 25.06
CA LYS A 364 -24.40 18.73 25.01
C LYS A 364 -25.35 18.38 23.86
N LYS A 365 -25.80 19.35 23.05
CA LYS A 365 -26.55 19.08 21.82
C LYS A 365 -25.72 18.43 20.72
N TRP A 366 -24.39 18.68 20.66
CA TRP A 366 -23.56 18.16 19.59
C TRP A 366 -23.43 16.63 19.61
N TYR A 367 -23.43 16.05 20.81
CA TYR A 367 -23.40 14.60 21.03
C TYR A 367 -24.73 13.89 20.76
N ASN A 368 -25.85 14.64 20.74
CA ASN A 368 -27.22 14.12 20.67
C ASN A 368 -28.03 14.76 19.52
N GLY A 369 -27.40 14.97 18.35
CA GLY A 369 -28.03 15.60 17.18
C GLY A 369 -27.39 15.18 15.86
N ASP A 370 -27.80 15.79 14.74
CA ASP A 370 -27.33 15.49 13.37
C ASP A 370 -25.82 15.73 13.11
N ASN A 371 -25.03 16.08 14.14
CA ASN A 371 -23.66 16.56 14.02
C ASN A 371 -22.60 15.46 13.90
N ASN A 372 -22.99 14.19 13.81
CA ASN A 372 -22.08 13.06 13.55
C ASN A 372 -21.31 13.19 12.22
N ALA A 373 -21.67 14.14 11.34
CA ALA A 373 -20.97 14.38 10.07
C ALA A 373 -19.45 14.51 10.22
N THR A 374 -18.95 15.17 11.28
CA THR A 374 -17.51 15.26 11.55
C THR A 374 -16.90 13.89 11.92
N ILE A 375 -17.60 13.09 12.73
CA ILE A 375 -17.15 11.77 13.18
C ILE A 375 -17.16 10.78 12.00
N MET A 376 -18.25 10.76 11.22
CA MET A 376 -18.36 9.95 10.00
C MET A 376 -17.23 10.32 9.03
N ALA A 377 -17.02 11.60 8.72
CA ALA A 377 -15.92 12.02 7.83
C ALA A 377 -14.51 11.62 8.32
N HIS A 378 -14.28 11.48 9.63
CA HIS A 378 -13.00 10.96 10.15
C HIS A 378 -12.92 9.42 10.10
N TYR A 379 -14.04 8.70 10.24
CA TYR A 379 -14.12 7.24 10.12
C TYR A 379 -14.03 6.80 8.65
N ASP A 380 -14.79 7.45 7.77
CA ASP A 380 -14.81 7.23 6.33
C ASP A 380 -13.40 7.40 5.75
N PHE A 381 -12.68 8.45 6.17
CA PHE A 381 -11.28 8.70 5.80
C PHE A 381 -10.30 7.64 6.30
N LEU A 382 -10.55 7.00 7.45
CA LEU A 382 -9.76 5.85 7.91
C LEU A 382 -10.09 4.58 7.11
N LEU A 383 -11.37 4.35 6.76
CA LEU A 383 -11.75 3.26 5.84
C LEU A 383 -11.18 3.43 4.43
N GLU A 384 -11.04 4.67 3.95
CA GLU A 384 -10.34 5.00 2.69
C GLU A 384 -8.82 4.72 2.76
N ASN A 385 -8.29 4.48 3.96
CA ASN A 385 -6.91 4.06 4.23
C ASN A 385 -6.83 2.65 4.85
N ASN A 386 -7.85 1.80 4.63
CA ASN A 386 -7.94 0.40 5.09
C ASN A 386 -7.89 0.18 6.62
N ILE A 387 -8.28 1.19 7.41
CA ILE A 387 -8.26 1.17 8.88
C ILE A 387 -9.69 1.23 9.44
N SER A 388 -10.13 0.19 10.15
CA SER A 388 -11.34 0.23 10.97
C SER A 388 -11.07 0.62 12.42
N CYS A 389 -12.01 1.39 13.00
CA CYS A 389 -11.92 1.85 14.40
C CYS A 389 -12.77 0.97 15.32
N TYR A 390 -12.39 0.86 16.60
CA TYR A 390 -13.19 0.11 17.60
C TYR A 390 -14.66 0.57 17.61
N GLN A 391 -14.90 1.86 17.43
CA GLN A 391 -16.21 2.48 17.62
C GLN A 391 -16.74 3.01 16.29
N LEU A 392 -17.89 2.47 15.87
CA LEU A 392 -18.62 2.96 14.70
C LEU A 392 -18.96 4.46 14.87
N PRO A 393 -19.04 5.26 13.78
CA PRO A 393 -19.26 6.71 13.87
C PRO A 393 -20.73 7.10 14.19
N VAL A 394 -21.57 6.11 14.44
CA VAL A 394 -22.97 6.18 14.88
C VAL A 394 -23.23 5.03 15.86
N SER A 395 -24.25 5.13 16.72
CA SER A 395 -24.68 3.99 17.55
C SER A 395 -25.02 2.79 16.66
N ILE A 396 -24.65 1.57 17.07
CA ILE A 396 -25.01 0.32 16.38
C ILE A 396 -26.52 0.28 16.07
N THR A 397 -27.39 0.75 16.98
CA THR A 397 -28.84 0.76 16.77
C THR A 397 -29.34 1.75 15.69
N ASP A 398 -28.54 2.74 15.29
CA ASP A 398 -28.87 3.70 14.22
C ASP A 398 -28.93 2.97 12.85
N PRO A 399 -29.93 3.23 11.99
CA PRO A 399 -30.00 2.60 10.65
C PRO A 399 -28.81 2.90 9.72
N ARG A 400 -27.99 3.91 10.02
CA ARG A 400 -26.74 4.19 9.30
C ARG A 400 -25.62 3.19 9.64
N ALA A 401 -25.66 2.57 10.83
CA ALA A 401 -24.66 1.58 11.23
C ALA A 401 -24.67 0.35 10.31
N ASP A 402 -25.82 0.00 9.74
CA ASP A 402 -26.02 -1.11 8.81
C ASP A 402 -25.07 -1.03 7.61
N ALA A 403 -24.76 0.18 7.12
CA ALA A 403 -23.81 0.39 6.05
C ALA A 403 -22.37 0.09 6.51
N TYR A 404 -21.96 0.64 7.66
CA TYR A 404 -20.63 0.43 8.23
C TYR A 404 -20.38 -1.04 8.60
N MET A 405 -21.27 -1.68 9.34
CA MET A 405 -21.10 -3.10 9.73
C MET A 405 -21.07 -4.03 8.51
N SER A 406 -21.74 -3.65 7.41
CA SER A 406 -21.71 -4.38 6.14
C SER A 406 -20.55 -3.99 5.22
N ASP A 407 -19.80 -2.92 5.50
CA ASP A 407 -18.64 -2.52 4.70
C ASP A 407 -17.53 -3.57 4.86
N PRO A 408 -16.97 -4.12 3.77
CA PRO A 408 -15.95 -5.15 3.85
C PRO A 408 -14.65 -4.66 4.50
N ARG A 409 -14.39 -3.34 4.53
CA ARG A 409 -13.22 -2.72 5.18
C ARG A 409 -13.40 -2.51 6.68
N VAL A 410 -14.64 -2.56 7.18
CA VAL A 410 -14.88 -2.66 8.63
C VAL A 410 -14.60 -4.09 9.04
N THR A 411 -13.38 -4.34 9.54
CA THR A 411 -12.93 -5.69 9.92
C THR A 411 -13.28 -6.05 11.37
N SER A 412 -13.49 -5.06 12.25
CA SER A 412 -13.93 -5.27 13.62
C SER A 412 -14.63 -4.05 14.24
N PHE A 413 -15.44 -4.25 15.30
CA PHE A 413 -15.98 -3.17 16.15
C PHE A 413 -16.45 -3.65 17.55
N GLU A 414 -16.49 -2.73 18.51
CA GLU A 414 -17.02 -2.90 19.86
C GLU A 414 -18.55 -2.98 19.88
N VAL A 415 -19.13 -4.03 20.48
CA VAL A 415 -20.58 -4.13 20.75
C VAL A 415 -21.06 -3.03 21.71
N CYS A 416 -20.18 -2.53 22.59
CA CYS A 416 -20.54 -1.64 23.69
C CYS A 416 -20.52 -0.15 23.32
N GLY A 417 -19.49 0.34 22.65
CA GLY A 417 -19.39 1.74 22.18
C GLY A 417 -18.92 2.76 23.22
N GLU A 418 -18.84 4.03 22.77
CA GLU A 418 -17.93 5.10 23.26
C GLU A 418 -17.85 5.37 24.77
N ASN A 419 -18.86 5.03 25.58
CA ASN A 419 -18.88 5.34 27.02
C ASN A 419 -18.83 4.11 27.95
N LEU A 420 -18.77 2.88 27.42
CA LEU A 420 -19.21 1.69 28.18
C LEU A 420 -18.11 0.88 28.88
N ARG A 421 -16.88 1.39 29.03
CA ARG A 421 -15.77 0.69 29.74
C ARG A 421 -16.04 0.37 31.23
N PHE A 422 -17.14 0.87 31.81
CA PHE A 422 -17.66 0.45 33.10
C PHE A 422 -19.20 0.27 33.02
N PRO A 423 -19.74 -0.96 33.13
CA PRO A 423 -21.17 -1.19 32.98
C PRO A 423 -22.00 -0.78 34.21
N ASP A 424 -23.14 -0.14 33.95
CA ASP A 424 -24.26 0.05 34.87
C ASP A 424 -25.58 -0.43 34.22
N GLU A 425 -26.72 -0.29 34.89
CA GLU A 425 -28.01 -0.82 34.40
C GLU A 425 -28.55 -0.09 33.14
N ASP A 426 -28.30 1.22 33.02
CA ASP A 426 -28.72 2.00 31.85
C ASP A 426 -27.83 1.64 30.65
N ASN A 427 -26.51 1.58 30.87
CA ASN A 427 -25.51 1.17 29.88
C ASN A 427 -25.80 -0.23 29.33
N TRP A 428 -26.12 -1.21 30.19
CA TRP A 428 -26.39 -2.58 29.74
C TRP A 428 -27.66 -2.69 28.87
N THR A 429 -28.65 -1.82 29.07
CA THR A 429 -29.87 -1.80 28.25
C THR A 429 -29.54 -1.45 26.79
N GLN A 430 -28.60 -0.53 26.56
CA GLN A 430 -28.11 -0.22 25.21
C GLN A 430 -27.23 -1.35 24.66
N THR A 431 -26.37 -1.98 25.47
CA THR A 431 -25.56 -3.13 25.06
C THR A 431 -26.41 -4.28 24.52
N MET A 432 -27.53 -4.62 25.19
CA MET A 432 -28.47 -5.64 24.70
C MET A 432 -29.08 -5.26 23.36
N ALA A 433 -29.51 -4.00 23.17
CA ALA A 433 -30.09 -3.54 21.91
C ALA A 433 -29.06 -3.52 20.76
N ASN A 434 -27.78 -3.23 21.06
CA ASN A 434 -26.69 -3.37 20.11
C ASN A 434 -26.49 -4.86 19.74
N TRP A 435 -26.40 -5.74 20.74
CA TRP A 435 -26.20 -7.18 20.56
C TRP A 435 -27.33 -7.85 19.75
N GLU A 436 -28.60 -7.58 20.09
CA GLU A 436 -29.77 -8.09 19.35
C GLU A 436 -29.74 -7.68 17.87
N LYS A 437 -29.22 -6.48 17.55
CA LYS A 437 -29.08 -6.02 16.17
C LYS A 437 -27.88 -6.65 15.47
N VAL A 438 -26.72 -6.74 16.13
CA VAL A 438 -25.52 -7.43 15.61
C VAL A 438 -25.85 -8.88 15.25
N GLN A 439 -26.47 -9.61 16.19
CA GLN A 439 -26.87 -11.01 16.01
C GLN A 439 -28.02 -11.21 15.00
N SER A 440 -28.59 -10.15 14.43
CA SER A 440 -29.54 -10.27 13.32
C SER A 440 -28.88 -10.54 11.95
N ASN A 441 -27.56 -10.41 11.85
CA ASN A 441 -26.79 -10.66 10.62
C ASN A 441 -25.43 -11.32 10.95
N PRO A 442 -25.13 -12.53 10.43
CA PRO A 442 -23.87 -13.21 10.75
C PRO A 442 -22.62 -12.40 10.35
N VAL A 443 -22.68 -11.61 9.26
CA VAL A 443 -21.55 -10.76 8.80
C VAL A 443 -21.27 -9.61 9.77
N TRP A 444 -22.24 -9.24 10.62
CA TRP A 444 -22.05 -8.26 11.68
C TRP A 444 -21.56 -8.94 12.98
N ALA A 445 -22.06 -10.13 13.29
CA ALA A 445 -21.63 -10.92 14.44
C ALA A 445 -20.13 -11.30 14.36
N GLU A 446 -19.66 -11.78 13.20
CA GLU A 446 -18.26 -12.17 12.90
C GLU A 446 -17.22 -11.05 13.11
N LYS A 447 -17.67 -9.80 13.28
CA LYS A 447 -16.83 -8.61 13.46
C LYS A 447 -16.89 -8.01 14.87
N ALA A 448 -17.77 -8.51 15.73
CA ALA A 448 -18.28 -7.76 16.88
C ALA A 448 -17.81 -8.33 18.23
N HIS A 449 -16.97 -7.57 18.94
CA HIS A 449 -16.31 -8.00 20.18
C HIS A 449 -16.65 -7.11 21.39
N PHE A 450 -16.29 -7.58 22.59
CA PHE A 450 -16.37 -6.84 23.85
C PHE A 450 -14.97 -6.43 24.34
N TYR A 451 -14.74 -5.12 24.54
CA TYR A 451 -13.49 -4.55 25.06
C TYR A 451 -13.73 -3.81 26.38
N TYR A 452 -13.81 -4.57 27.49
CA TYR A 452 -14.02 -4.02 28.84
C TYR A 452 -12.78 -4.04 29.75
N VAL A 453 -11.68 -4.65 29.32
CA VAL A 453 -10.48 -4.83 30.13
C VAL A 453 -9.24 -4.46 29.34
N ASP A 454 -8.38 -3.64 29.94
CA ASP A 454 -7.26 -2.95 29.28
C ASP A 454 -6.00 -3.19 30.13
N GLU A 455 -4.95 -3.78 29.55
CA GLU A 455 -3.71 -4.20 30.21
C GLU A 455 -3.88 -4.80 31.64
N PRO A 456 -4.66 -5.89 31.83
CA PRO A 456 -4.92 -6.46 33.15
C PRO A 456 -3.64 -6.98 33.82
N GLN A 457 -3.42 -6.66 35.10
CA GLN A 457 -2.21 -7.06 35.84
C GLN A 457 -2.50 -7.75 37.18
N GLY A 458 -1.79 -8.85 37.43
CA GLY A 458 -1.80 -9.58 38.70
C GLY A 458 -3.15 -10.18 39.10
N GLU A 459 -3.30 -10.48 40.39
CA GLU A 459 -4.52 -11.09 40.96
C GLU A 459 -5.78 -10.25 40.68
N SER A 460 -5.65 -8.91 40.75
CA SER A 460 -6.71 -7.97 40.39
C SER A 460 -7.07 -8.01 38.91
N GLY A 461 -6.08 -8.15 38.02
CA GLY A 461 -6.30 -8.28 36.58
C GLY A 461 -7.00 -9.59 36.23
N ALA A 462 -6.49 -10.71 36.76
CA ALA A 462 -7.11 -12.03 36.59
C ALA A 462 -8.57 -12.05 37.09
N ALA A 463 -8.82 -11.48 38.28
CA ALA A 463 -10.18 -11.36 38.81
C ALA A 463 -11.09 -10.48 37.93
N LEU A 464 -10.58 -9.39 37.36
CA LEU A 464 -11.34 -8.50 36.48
C LEU A 464 -11.68 -9.16 35.13
N VAL A 465 -10.71 -9.81 34.48
CA VAL A 465 -10.91 -10.57 33.23
C VAL A 465 -12.03 -11.59 33.41
N LYS A 466 -11.90 -12.45 34.43
CA LYS A 466 -12.90 -13.47 34.73
C LYS A 466 -14.26 -12.87 35.06
N ALA A 467 -14.31 -11.82 35.88
CA ALA A 467 -15.57 -11.20 36.29
C ALA A 467 -16.32 -10.55 35.10
N GLN A 468 -15.61 -9.96 34.13
CA GLN A 468 -16.24 -9.41 32.93
C GLN A 468 -16.77 -10.52 32.00
N HIS A 469 -16.00 -11.59 31.78
CA HIS A 469 -16.46 -12.76 31.03
C HIS A 469 -17.71 -13.40 31.68
N GLU A 470 -17.67 -13.68 32.99
CA GLU A 470 -18.81 -14.25 33.72
C GLU A 470 -20.03 -13.30 33.73
N TYR A 471 -19.82 -11.98 33.75
CA TYR A 471 -20.89 -10.97 33.67
C TYR A 471 -21.53 -10.92 32.28
N ILE A 472 -20.75 -10.83 31.20
CA ILE A 472 -21.28 -10.84 29.82
C ILE A 472 -22.08 -12.13 29.60
N ARG A 473 -21.53 -13.28 29.98
CA ARG A 473 -22.20 -14.58 29.93
C ARG A 473 -23.54 -14.61 30.67
N GLU A 474 -23.58 -14.15 31.93
CA GLU A 474 -24.83 -14.10 32.71
C GLU A 474 -25.90 -13.27 32.01
N LYS A 475 -25.50 -12.14 31.40
CA LYS A 475 -26.40 -11.19 30.78
C LYS A 475 -26.90 -11.60 29.39
N LEU A 476 -26.02 -12.16 28.55
CA LEU A 476 -26.37 -12.62 27.21
C LEU A 476 -27.05 -14.00 27.23
N GLY A 477 -26.79 -14.82 28.24
CA GLY A 477 -27.32 -16.18 28.35
C GLY A 477 -26.68 -17.19 27.39
N THR A 478 -25.52 -16.83 26.82
CA THR A 478 -24.73 -17.65 25.89
C THR A 478 -23.23 -17.53 26.23
N ASP A 479 -22.43 -18.44 25.68
CA ASP A 479 -20.95 -18.39 25.65
C ASP A 479 -20.42 -17.96 24.26
N ASP A 480 -21.33 -17.67 23.33
CA ASP A 480 -21.11 -17.36 21.91
C ASP A 480 -20.91 -15.84 21.74
N PHE A 481 -19.75 -15.33 22.16
CA PHE A 481 -19.32 -13.93 22.06
C PHE A 481 -17.80 -13.80 22.19
N ASP A 482 -17.19 -12.83 21.50
CA ASP A 482 -15.74 -12.57 21.59
C ASP A 482 -15.38 -11.50 22.63
N ILE A 483 -14.37 -11.76 23.46
CA ILE A 483 -13.67 -10.75 24.26
C ILE A 483 -12.30 -10.44 23.63
N ILE A 484 -12.01 -9.15 23.45
CA ILE A 484 -10.68 -8.63 23.08
C ILE A 484 -9.98 -8.03 24.30
N ILE A 485 -8.70 -8.35 24.50
CA ILE A 485 -7.85 -7.74 25.53
C ILE A 485 -6.45 -7.45 24.98
N PRO A 486 -5.99 -6.18 25.00
CA PRO A 486 -4.59 -5.85 24.87
C PRO A 486 -3.83 -5.99 26.18
N PHE A 487 -2.63 -6.55 26.09
CA PHE A 487 -1.77 -6.83 27.24
C PHE A 487 -0.28 -6.67 26.94
N GLY A 488 0.39 -5.84 27.73
CA GLY A 488 1.81 -5.57 27.63
C GLY A 488 2.60 -6.30 28.72
N ASN A 489 3.20 -5.53 29.63
CA ASN A 489 3.88 -5.98 30.85
C ASN A 489 3.07 -7.03 31.66
N SER A 490 1.75 -7.01 31.48
CA SER A 490 0.74 -7.92 31.98
C SER A 490 1.01 -9.42 31.84
N MET A 491 1.85 -9.90 30.90
CA MET A 491 1.96 -11.34 30.60
C MET A 491 2.26 -12.24 31.82
N ALA A 492 2.91 -11.74 32.88
CA ALA A 492 3.17 -12.49 34.10
C ALA A 492 3.31 -11.61 35.36
N ASP A 493 2.68 -12.03 36.47
CA ASP A 493 2.94 -11.48 37.81
C ASP A 493 3.92 -12.39 38.57
N LEU A 494 5.16 -11.94 38.63
CA LEU A 494 6.25 -12.63 39.33
C LEU A 494 6.06 -12.68 40.84
N ASN A 495 5.44 -11.64 41.42
CA ASN A 495 5.29 -11.47 42.87
C ASN A 495 4.21 -12.41 43.42
N ASN A 496 3.05 -12.44 42.76
CA ASN A 496 1.90 -13.26 43.15
C ASN A 496 1.90 -14.67 42.50
N ASN A 497 2.89 -14.96 41.66
CA ASN A 497 3.05 -16.27 40.98
C ASN A 497 1.89 -16.58 40.02
N ILE A 498 1.47 -15.59 39.23
CA ILE A 498 0.38 -15.73 38.25
C ILE A 498 0.97 -15.64 36.85
N ASP A 499 0.62 -16.62 36.02
CA ASP A 499 0.85 -16.60 34.58
C ASP A 499 -0.42 -16.04 33.93
N MET A 500 -0.40 -14.76 33.54
CA MET A 500 -1.58 -14.10 32.99
C MET A 500 -1.87 -14.58 31.56
N LEU A 501 -0.83 -14.84 30.76
CA LEU A 501 -1.02 -15.39 29.41
C LEU A 501 -1.73 -16.74 29.45
N GLU A 502 -1.39 -17.61 30.40
CA GLU A 502 -2.09 -18.90 30.54
C GLU A 502 -3.50 -18.71 31.13
N PHE A 503 -3.67 -17.77 32.06
CA PHE A 503 -4.97 -17.48 32.66
C PHE A 503 -6.00 -16.93 31.67
N MET A 504 -5.57 -16.07 30.72
CA MET A 504 -6.50 -15.38 29.81
C MET A 504 -7.15 -16.31 28.77
N LYS A 505 -6.51 -17.43 28.41
CA LYS A 505 -7.05 -18.40 27.42
C LYS A 505 -8.46 -18.90 27.74
N ASP A 506 -8.77 -19.06 29.03
CA ASP A 506 -10.08 -19.53 29.54
C ASP A 506 -11.20 -18.47 29.42
N TYR A 507 -10.88 -17.20 29.12
CA TYR A 507 -11.81 -16.06 29.25
C TYR A 507 -11.72 -15.00 28.13
N VAL A 508 -10.72 -15.08 27.26
CA VAL A 508 -10.39 -14.11 26.20
C VAL A 508 -10.26 -14.86 24.89
N ASP A 509 -10.69 -14.22 23.80
CA ASP A 509 -10.81 -14.84 22.50
C ASP A 509 -9.82 -14.20 21.53
N ILE A 510 -9.89 -12.88 21.42
CA ILE A 510 -8.93 -12.06 20.67
C ILE A 510 -7.83 -11.57 21.62
N HIS A 511 -6.69 -12.26 21.59
CA HIS A 511 -5.51 -11.94 22.39
C HIS A 511 -4.64 -10.92 21.69
N VAL A 512 -4.35 -9.77 22.33
CA VAL A 512 -3.59 -8.68 21.72
C VAL A 512 -2.31 -8.33 22.52
N PRO A 513 -1.27 -9.18 22.51
CA PRO A 513 0.05 -8.84 23.04
C PRO A 513 0.63 -7.55 22.44
N SER A 514 1.41 -6.80 23.22
CA SER A 514 2.30 -5.77 22.67
C SER A 514 3.30 -6.42 21.70
N SER A 515 3.65 -5.76 20.59
CA SER A 515 4.65 -6.29 19.64
C SER A 515 6.00 -6.59 20.30
N GLY A 516 6.34 -5.89 21.40
CA GLY A 516 7.50 -6.19 22.24
C GLY A 516 7.50 -7.59 22.86
N GLY A 517 6.33 -8.21 23.04
CA GLY A 517 6.15 -9.56 23.58
C GLY A 517 6.68 -10.68 22.65
N PHE A 518 6.88 -10.41 21.36
CA PHE A 518 7.46 -11.36 20.40
C PHE A 518 9.00 -11.39 20.40
N MET A 519 9.64 -10.62 21.29
CA MET A 519 11.09 -10.63 21.49
C MET A 519 11.58 -11.97 22.08
N PRO A 520 12.48 -12.71 21.41
CA PRO A 520 13.11 -13.90 22.00
C PRO A 520 14.05 -13.55 23.17
N ASN A 521 14.27 -14.53 24.06
CA ASN A 521 15.05 -14.43 25.29
C ASN A 521 16.57 -14.38 25.03
N ILE A 522 17.07 -13.26 24.50
CA ILE A 522 18.49 -13.07 24.14
C ILE A 522 19.29 -12.51 25.34
N GLU A 523 20.36 -13.21 25.70
CA GLU A 523 21.26 -12.78 26.78
C GLU A 523 22.04 -11.50 26.42
N GLY A 524 21.96 -10.48 27.30
CA GLY A 524 22.62 -9.19 27.13
C GLY A 524 21.78 -8.11 26.42
N ASN A 525 20.54 -8.42 26.00
CA ASN A 525 19.66 -7.41 25.40
C ASN A 525 18.88 -6.63 26.47
N HIS A 526 19.44 -5.51 26.95
CA HIS A 526 18.80 -4.66 27.96
C HIS A 526 17.41 -4.11 27.56
N TYR A 527 17.09 -4.03 26.25
CA TYR A 527 15.75 -3.62 25.78
C TYR A 527 14.66 -4.68 26.04
N ALA A 528 15.03 -5.89 26.48
CA ALA A 528 14.10 -6.93 26.96
C ALA A 528 14.03 -7.00 28.50
N GLU A 529 14.89 -6.31 29.25
CA GLU A 529 15.06 -6.56 30.69
C GLU A 529 14.18 -5.68 31.60
N GLY A 530 13.49 -4.67 31.07
CA GLY A 530 12.81 -3.64 31.90
C GLY A 530 11.32 -3.36 31.66
N LEU A 531 10.73 -3.76 30.52
CA LEU A 531 9.35 -3.39 30.15
C LEU A 531 8.46 -4.64 29.93
N TRP A 532 8.31 -5.07 28.68
CA TRP A 532 7.15 -5.85 28.21
C TRP A 532 7.08 -7.31 28.71
N THR A 533 8.20 -7.97 28.99
CA THR A 533 8.22 -9.20 29.81
C THR A 533 9.61 -9.38 30.43
N PRO A 534 9.78 -9.31 31.77
CA PRO A 534 11.09 -9.48 32.38
C PRO A 534 11.66 -10.89 32.14
N ARG A 535 12.98 -11.00 31.95
CA ARG A 535 13.71 -12.30 31.80
C ARG A 535 13.41 -13.31 32.93
N GLN A 536 13.06 -12.81 34.12
CA GLN A 536 12.61 -13.63 35.25
C GLN A 536 11.28 -14.36 35.00
N ALA A 537 10.36 -13.79 34.20
CA ALA A 537 9.13 -14.44 33.77
C ALA A 537 9.41 -15.54 32.77
N PHE A 538 10.25 -15.30 31.74
CA PHE A 538 10.67 -16.34 30.81
C PHE A 538 11.29 -17.56 31.52
N ASN A 539 12.18 -17.31 32.49
CA ASN A 539 12.82 -18.35 33.29
C ASN A 539 11.85 -19.15 34.20
N LYS A 540 10.62 -18.67 34.41
CA LYS A 540 9.64 -19.21 35.35
C LYS A 540 8.41 -19.82 34.67
N PHE A 541 8.01 -19.24 33.54
CA PHE A 541 6.75 -19.48 32.83
C PHE A 541 6.96 -19.87 31.35
N GLY A 542 8.22 -19.98 30.89
CA GLY A 542 8.56 -20.22 29.50
C GLY A 542 8.63 -18.94 28.66
N GLU A 543 9.25 -19.04 27.49
CA GLU A 543 9.40 -17.92 26.55
C GLU A 543 8.06 -17.53 25.93
N SER A 544 7.86 -16.23 25.70
CA SER A 544 6.59 -15.70 25.17
C SER A 544 6.31 -16.15 23.74
N LEU A 545 7.30 -16.04 22.83
CA LEU A 545 7.08 -16.25 21.40
C LEU A 545 6.41 -17.62 21.07
N PRO A 546 6.91 -18.79 21.54
CA PRO A 546 6.23 -20.06 21.27
C PRO A 546 4.84 -20.16 21.90
N ARG A 547 4.57 -19.44 23.00
CA ARG A 547 3.28 -19.44 23.69
C ARG A 547 2.26 -18.52 23.03
N LEU A 548 2.71 -17.43 22.40
CA LEU A 548 1.89 -16.57 21.54
C LEU A 548 1.58 -17.28 20.22
N GLN A 549 2.57 -17.94 19.60
CA GLN A 549 2.36 -18.77 18.41
C GLN A 549 1.33 -19.88 18.68
N ALA A 550 1.40 -20.55 19.83
CA ALA A 550 0.40 -21.55 20.25
C ALA A 550 -1.01 -20.99 20.52
N ILE A 551 -1.22 -19.67 20.55
CA ILE A 551 -2.55 -19.04 20.56
C ILE A 551 -3.02 -18.79 19.12
N GLY A 552 -2.12 -18.36 18.21
CA GLY A 552 -2.42 -18.26 16.78
C GLY A 552 -2.52 -19.61 16.04
N GLU A 553 -2.19 -20.71 16.70
CA GLU A 553 -2.43 -22.09 16.22
C GLU A 553 -3.73 -22.70 16.79
N ASP A 554 -4.43 -22.01 17.70
CA ASP A 554 -5.68 -22.46 18.31
C ASP A 554 -6.88 -21.96 17.49
N PRO A 555 -7.70 -22.84 16.87
CA PRO A 555 -8.78 -22.41 15.98
C PRO A 555 -9.95 -21.74 16.70
N ASP A 556 -10.01 -21.82 18.03
CA ASP A 556 -11.03 -21.18 18.85
C ASP A 556 -10.54 -19.82 19.42
N LYS A 557 -9.43 -19.26 18.89
CA LYS A 557 -8.80 -18.00 19.33
C LYS A 557 -8.22 -17.18 18.18
N GLU A 558 -8.08 -15.87 18.41
CA GLU A 558 -7.34 -14.98 17.51
C GLU A 558 -6.10 -14.40 18.21
N LEU A 559 -4.98 -14.37 17.47
CA LEU A 559 -3.78 -13.65 17.87
C LEU A 559 -3.69 -12.36 17.06
N TRP A 560 -3.77 -11.22 17.75
CA TRP A 560 -3.51 -9.89 17.20
C TRP A 560 -2.26 -9.31 17.89
N TRP A 561 -1.91 -8.05 17.59
CA TRP A 561 -0.91 -7.32 18.36
C TRP A 561 -1.12 -5.80 18.36
N TYR A 562 -0.44 -5.08 19.25
CA TYR A 562 -0.51 -3.61 19.34
C TYR A 562 0.84 -2.93 19.55
N VAL A 563 0.84 -1.62 19.29
CA VAL A 563 1.87 -0.66 19.70
C VAL A 563 1.23 0.58 20.35
N CYS A 564 2.01 1.31 21.13
CA CYS A 564 1.64 2.58 21.76
C CYS A 564 2.93 3.36 22.09
N VAL A 565 2.95 4.12 23.19
CA VAL A 565 4.16 4.68 23.85
C VAL A 565 5.31 3.67 24.04
N GLY A 566 5.07 2.37 23.88
CA GLY A 566 6.10 1.44 23.43
C GLY A 566 5.56 0.25 22.60
N PRO A 567 6.46 -0.67 22.18
CA PRO A 567 7.89 -0.64 22.43
C PRO A 567 8.59 0.53 21.69
N GLN A 568 9.70 0.99 22.24
CA GLN A 568 10.43 2.17 21.76
C GLN A 568 11.57 1.76 20.82
N PHE A 569 12.26 2.71 20.18
CA PHE A 569 13.43 2.40 19.34
C PHE A 569 14.43 1.49 20.10
N PRO A 570 14.94 0.39 19.51
CA PRO A 570 14.97 0.04 18.08
C PRO A 570 13.79 -0.79 17.54
N TYR A 571 12.66 -0.88 18.24
CA TYR A 571 11.46 -1.54 17.71
C TYR A 571 10.70 -0.62 16.72
N PRO A 572 10.18 -1.13 15.59
CA PRO A 572 9.20 -0.43 14.75
C PRO A 572 7.96 0.00 15.53
N ASN A 573 7.46 1.20 15.22
CA ASN A 573 6.32 1.83 15.89
C ASN A 573 5.85 3.03 15.03
N LEU A 574 4.67 3.57 15.34
CA LEU A 574 4.01 4.63 14.59
C LEU A 574 4.45 6.06 15.01
N PHE A 575 5.62 6.27 15.64
CA PHE A 575 6.02 7.60 16.13
C PHE A 575 6.39 8.60 15.04
N THR A 576 6.19 9.91 15.27
CA THR A 576 6.61 11.00 14.36
C THR A 576 8.13 11.06 14.20
N SER A 577 8.88 10.59 15.19
CA SER A 577 10.34 10.46 15.17
C SER A 577 10.86 9.34 14.28
N HIS A 578 10.00 8.42 13.80
CA HIS A 578 10.41 7.36 12.89
C HIS A 578 10.38 7.80 11.41
N GLN A 579 11.36 7.30 10.66
CA GLN A 579 11.31 7.21 9.20
C GLN A 579 10.24 6.18 8.77
N GLY A 580 9.66 6.34 7.58
CA GLY A 580 8.49 5.57 7.12
C GLY A 580 8.72 4.07 7.06
N ILE A 581 9.94 3.62 6.80
CA ILE A 581 10.31 2.20 6.86
C ILE A 581 10.11 1.58 8.25
N MET A 582 10.36 2.33 9.34
CA MET A 582 10.11 1.88 10.72
C MET A 582 8.63 2.00 11.14
N THR A 583 7.77 2.46 10.22
CA THR A 583 6.30 2.38 10.30
C THR A 583 5.81 1.20 9.46
N ARG A 584 6.03 1.23 8.14
CA ARG A 584 5.50 0.26 7.15
C ARG A 584 5.99 -1.17 7.38
N VAL A 585 7.19 -1.37 7.96
CA VAL A 585 7.74 -2.72 8.26
C VAL A 585 6.95 -3.47 9.34
N LEU A 586 6.08 -2.80 10.11
CA LEU A 586 5.24 -3.49 11.11
C LEU A 586 4.44 -4.62 10.47
N TRP A 587 3.78 -4.40 9.33
CA TRP A 587 2.99 -5.43 8.65
C TRP A 587 3.84 -6.56 8.05
N TRP A 588 5.07 -6.27 7.63
CA TRP A 588 6.05 -7.31 7.24
C TRP A 588 6.48 -8.18 8.44
N GLN A 589 6.58 -7.58 9.64
CA GLN A 589 6.82 -8.32 10.88
C GLN A 589 5.56 -9.05 11.35
N GLN A 590 4.37 -8.47 11.17
CA GLN A 590 3.09 -9.12 11.47
C GLN A 590 2.96 -10.42 10.68
N PHE A 591 3.20 -10.37 9.36
CA PHE A 591 3.23 -11.55 8.52
C PHE A 591 4.27 -12.57 8.99
N MET A 592 5.46 -12.14 9.40
CA MET A 592 6.51 -13.02 9.96
C MET A 592 6.04 -13.74 11.24
N PHE A 593 5.46 -13.02 12.20
CA PHE A 593 5.16 -13.55 13.53
C PHE A 593 3.84 -14.31 13.61
N GLY A 594 2.89 -14.02 12.73
CA GLY A 594 1.58 -14.68 12.68
C GLY A 594 0.35 -13.93 13.23
N PRO A 595 0.42 -12.75 13.87
CA PRO A 595 -0.81 -12.05 14.25
C PRO A 595 -1.67 -11.65 13.03
N GLU A 596 -2.98 -11.84 13.13
CA GLU A 596 -3.94 -11.58 12.04
C GLU A 596 -4.65 -10.22 12.17
N GLY A 597 -4.40 -9.48 13.25
CA GLY A 597 -4.94 -8.14 13.43
C GLY A 597 -4.02 -7.16 14.16
N PHE A 598 -4.23 -5.87 13.89
CA PHE A 598 -3.47 -4.74 14.44
C PHE A 598 -4.38 -3.80 15.26
N LEU A 599 -4.00 -3.57 16.52
CA LEU A 599 -4.69 -2.67 17.43
C LEU A 599 -3.85 -1.40 17.67
N TYR A 600 -4.48 -0.23 17.67
CA TYR A 600 -3.80 1.04 18.00
C TYR A 600 -4.69 1.95 18.85
N TRP A 601 -4.17 2.40 19.99
CA TRP A 601 -5.00 2.97 21.06
C TRP A 601 -5.67 4.31 20.72
N ALA A 602 -5.11 5.12 19.80
CA ALA A 602 -5.71 6.36 19.33
C ALA A 602 -5.23 6.81 17.93
N THR A 603 -6.09 7.50 17.17
CA THR A 603 -5.74 8.16 15.89
C THR A 603 -5.71 9.69 15.93
N GLN A 604 -6.20 10.30 17.02
CA GLN A 604 -6.25 11.76 17.20
C GLN A 604 -6.02 12.24 18.65
N ALA A 605 -5.40 11.43 19.51
CA ALA A 605 -5.17 11.80 20.90
C ALA A 605 -4.21 12.98 21.03
N ASP A 606 -4.53 13.92 21.92
CA ASP A 606 -3.61 14.96 22.41
C ASP A 606 -2.77 15.65 21.29
N TRP A 607 -3.41 16.27 20.32
CA TRP A 607 -2.73 16.95 19.20
C TRP A 607 -1.70 18.03 19.60
N ASP A 608 -1.63 18.44 20.86
CA ASP A 608 -0.57 19.30 21.40
C ASP A 608 0.75 18.54 21.73
N LYS A 609 0.77 17.21 21.63
CA LYS A 609 1.92 16.32 21.91
C LYS A 609 2.79 15.97 20.70
N VAL A 610 2.44 16.41 19.48
CA VAL A 610 3.24 16.17 18.25
C VAL A 610 4.72 16.58 18.41
N ILE A 611 5.00 17.57 19.26
CA ILE A 611 6.33 18.17 19.49
C ILE A 611 6.85 17.89 20.93
N LYS A 612 6.15 17.10 21.77
CA LYS A 612 6.54 16.93 23.19
C LYS A 612 7.62 15.86 23.41
N CYS A 613 8.85 16.14 22.96
CA CYS A 613 10.04 15.48 23.49
C CYS A 613 10.08 15.66 25.02
N GLY A 614 9.90 14.57 25.78
CA GLY A 614 9.69 14.63 27.23
C GLY A 614 10.13 13.39 28.01
N GLY A 615 10.88 12.48 27.38
CA GLY A 615 11.43 11.26 27.98
C GLY A 615 12.81 10.91 27.40
N GLU A 616 13.39 9.79 27.80
CA GLU A 616 14.71 9.33 27.33
C GLU A 616 14.68 8.80 25.87
N PHE A 617 13.49 8.61 25.29
CA PHE A 617 13.29 8.30 23.87
C PHE A 617 12.11 9.14 23.31
N PRO A 618 12.14 9.58 22.03
CA PRO A 618 11.12 10.44 21.46
C PRO A 618 9.88 9.67 20.99
N THR A 619 8.96 9.34 21.91
CA THR A 619 7.63 8.75 21.62
C THR A 619 6.63 9.77 21.06
N ASN A 620 7.10 10.66 20.19
CA ASN A 620 6.35 11.81 19.71
C ASN A 620 5.20 11.39 18.79
N GLY A 621 4.02 11.98 18.98
CA GLY A 621 2.80 11.69 18.21
C GLY A 621 2.29 10.25 18.29
N ASP A 622 2.65 9.52 19.34
CA ASP A 622 1.86 8.38 19.81
C ASP A 622 0.38 8.79 19.96
N GLY A 623 -0.53 7.92 19.54
CA GLY A 623 -1.97 8.19 19.49
C GLY A 623 -2.45 9.16 18.39
N ILE A 624 -1.58 9.60 17.47
CA ILE A 624 -1.92 10.53 16.37
C ILE A 624 -1.60 9.90 15.01
N LEU A 625 -2.58 9.79 14.13
CA LEU A 625 -2.39 9.48 12.69
C LEU A 625 -3.14 10.44 11.75
N MET A 626 -4.08 11.23 12.23
CA MET A 626 -4.71 12.32 11.48
C MET A 626 -4.84 13.57 12.34
N TYR A 627 -5.11 14.72 11.71
CA TYR A 627 -5.27 16.03 12.30
C TYR A 627 -6.59 16.67 11.88
N LEU A 628 -7.07 17.67 12.62
CA LEU A 628 -8.24 18.45 12.22
C LEU A 628 -7.87 19.61 11.30
N GLY A 629 -8.55 19.76 10.16
CA GLY A 629 -8.34 20.86 9.21
C GLY A 629 -8.37 22.26 9.85
N ALA A 630 -9.21 22.44 10.87
CA ALA A 630 -9.34 23.68 11.65
C ALA A 630 -8.01 24.25 12.18
N PHE A 631 -7.02 23.39 12.51
CA PHE A 631 -5.71 23.85 13.00
C PHE A 631 -4.88 24.59 11.97
N PHE A 632 -5.06 24.27 10.69
CA PHE A 632 -4.29 24.80 9.57
C PHE A 632 -5.03 25.93 8.83
N GLY A 633 -6.21 26.32 9.32
CA GLY A 633 -7.12 27.21 8.61
C GLY A 633 -7.89 26.54 7.47
N TYR A 634 -7.80 25.20 7.35
CA TYR A 634 -8.57 24.39 6.40
C TYR A 634 -9.99 24.12 6.94
N GLU A 635 -10.81 23.37 6.19
CA GLU A 635 -12.21 23.11 6.54
C GLU A 635 -12.34 22.48 7.94
N GLN A 636 -13.21 23.08 8.77
CA GLN A 636 -13.17 22.87 10.22
C GLN A 636 -13.52 21.45 10.69
N ASN A 637 -14.18 20.67 9.84
CA ASN A 637 -14.68 19.33 10.14
C ASN A 637 -14.00 18.21 9.34
N LEU A 638 -13.08 18.52 8.44
CA LEU A 638 -12.40 17.51 7.63
C LEU A 638 -11.10 17.03 8.30
N PRO A 639 -10.80 15.72 8.20
CA PRO A 639 -9.50 15.20 8.62
C PRO A 639 -8.39 15.65 7.66
N VAL A 640 -7.16 15.59 8.17
CA VAL A 640 -5.92 15.83 7.45
C VAL A 640 -5.01 14.65 7.76
N ALA A 641 -4.55 13.91 6.74
CA ALA A 641 -3.64 12.79 6.93
C ALA A 641 -2.35 13.24 7.62
N SER A 642 -1.84 12.43 8.54
CA SER A 642 -0.41 12.50 8.83
C SER A 642 0.40 11.93 7.67
N TRP A 643 1.65 12.34 7.55
CA TRP A 643 2.61 11.72 6.64
C TRP A 643 2.72 10.21 6.92
N ARG A 644 2.68 9.82 8.20
CA ARG A 644 2.75 8.42 8.65
C ARG A 644 1.51 7.59 8.28
N LEU A 645 0.32 8.20 8.15
CA LEU A 645 -0.90 7.48 7.79
C LEU A 645 -0.78 6.79 6.41
N THR A 646 -0.07 7.41 5.46
CA THR A 646 0.27 6.74 4.19
C THR A 646 1.06 5.45 4.45
N GLN A 647 2.07 5.51 5.32
CA GLN A 647 2.94 4.38 5.66
C GLN A 647 2.26 3.33 6.54
N VAL A 648 1.07 3.63 7.10
CA VAL A 648 0.16 2.67 7.74
C VAL A 648 -0.71 1.99 6.68
N ARG A 649 -1.40 2.76 5.82
CA ARG A 649 -2.19 2.26 4.68
C ARG A 649 -1.37 1.32 3.81
N ASP A 650 -0.25 1.79 3.28
CA ASP A 650 0.60 0.99 2.40
C ASP A 650 1.20 -0.24 3.13
N GLY A 651 1.16 -0.26 4.46
CA GLY A 651 1.52 -1.40 5.30
C GLY A 651 0.42 -2.47 5.36
N PHE A 652 -0.85 -2.06 5.52
CA PHE A 652 -2.00 -2.96 5.34
C PHE A 652 -2.00 -3.55 3.93
N ASP A 653 -1.78 -2.73 2.91
CA ASP A 653 -1.75 -3.18 1.53
C ASP A 653 -0.55 -4.12 1.26
N ASP A 654 0.62 -3.87 1.87
CA ASP A 654 1.76 -4.81 1.86
C ASP A 654 1.42 -6.16 2.54
N PHE A 655 0.59 -6.17 3.59
CA PHE A 655 0.13 -7.42 4.23
C PHE A 655 -0.73 -8.24 3.28
N ASP A 656 -1.64 -7.59 2.55
CA ASP A 656 -2.50 -8.24 1.56
C ASP A 656 -1.67 -8.84 0.42
N TYR A 657 -0.65 -8.13 -0.09
CA TYR A 657 0.32 -8.69 -1.04
C TYR A 657 0.99 -9.97 -0.48
N LEU A 658 1.45 -9.93 0.79
CA LEU A 658 2.12 -11.06 1.42
C LEU A 658 1.17 -12.27 1.64
N LYS A 659 -0.10 -12.02 1.98
CA LYS A 659 -1.12 -13.05 2.17
C LYS A 659 -1.61 -13.65 0.84
N MET A 660 -1.85 -12.84 -0.18
CA MET A 660 -2.15 -13.33 -1.54
C MET A 660 -1.01 -14.19 -2.09
N ALA A 661 0.25 -13.80 -1.87
CA ALA A 661 1.40 -14.63 -2.23
C ALA A 661 1.49 -15.91 -1.38
N GLU A 662 1.12 -15.87 -0.09
CA GLU A 662 1.12 -17.04 0.80
C GLU A 662 0.10 -18.10 0.34
N GLU A 663 -1.08 -17.69 -0.14
CA GLU A 663 -2.07 -18.61 -0.72
C GLU A 663 -1.60 -19.26 -2.04
N LEU A 664 -0.83 -18.53 -2.86
CA LEU A 664 -0.38 -18.98 -4.18
C LEU A 664 0.89 -19.86 -4.14
N VAL A 665 1.91 -19.46 -3.38
CA VAL A 665 3.23 -20.15 -3.34
C VAL A 665 3.60 -20.73 -1.99
N GLY A 666 2.80 -20.49 -0.94
CA GLY A 666 3.04 -20.99 0.41
C GLY A 666 3.99 -20.11 1.24
N ARG A 667 3.72 -20.08 2.54
CA ARG A 667 4.42 -19.29 3.57
C ARG A 667 5.95 -19.35 3.50
N GLU A 668 6.51 -20.53 3.24
CA GLU A 668 7.98 -20.71 3.17
C GLU A 668 8.62 -19.87 2.07
N GLU A 669 7.97 -19.72 0.91
CA GLU A 669 8.52 -18.97 -0.22
C GLU A 669 8.43 -17.45 0.04
N VAL A 670 7.27 -16.98 0.51
CA VAL A 670 7.08 -15.57 0.90
C VAL A 670 8.08 -15.15 2.00
N MET A 671 8.33 -16.03 2.97
CA MET A 671 9.32 -15.79 4.03
C MET A 671 10.76 -15.65 3.51
N LYS A 672 11.11 -16.18 2.33
CA LYS A 672 12.42 -15.92 1.67
C LYS A 672 12.53 -14.51 1.10
N LEU A 673 11.42 -13.76 1.02
CA LEU A 673 11.42 -12.31 0.78
C LEU A 673 11.43 -11.53 2.10
N VAL A 674 10.50 -11.83 3.02
CA VAL A 674 10.36 -11.12 4.31
C VAL A 674 11.65 -11.13 5.13
N THR A 675 12.34 -12.30 5.21
CA THR A 675 13.62 -12.44 5.93
C THR A 675 14.78 -11.63 5.33
N LYS A 676 14.62 -11.07 4.13
CA LYS A 676 15.59 -10.13 3.56
C LYS A 676 15.42 -8.71 4.12
N LEU A 677 14.22 -8.33 4.56
CA LEU A 677 13.91 -7.01 5.13
C LEU A 677 14.08 -6.98 6.66
N THR A 678 13.54 -7.99 7.35
CA THR A 678 13.55 -8.08 8.82
C THR A 678 13.75 -9.53 9.28
N THR A 679 14.33 -9.74 10.46
CA THR A 679 14.51 -11.08 11.06
C THR A 679 14.07 -11.14 12.53
N GLY A 680 13.27 -10.16 12.97
CA GLY A 680 12.72 -10.08 14.32
C GLY A 680 12.34 -8.64 14.68
N VAL A 681 11.56 -8.46 15.76
CA VAL A 681 10.92 -7.18 16.14
C VAL A 681 11.85 -5.98 16.37
N THR A 682 13.17 -6.17 16.47
CA THR A 682 14.18 -5.07 16.50
C THR A 682 15.23 -5.15 15.39
N THR A 683 15.14 -6.13 14.50
CA THR A 683 16.13 -6.38 13.45
C THR A 683 15.50 -6.10 12.09
N VAL A 684 15.62 -4.85 11.66
CA VAL A 684 15.13 -4.31 10.37
C VAL A 684 16.32 -3.78 9.58
N LYS A 685 16.29 -3.95 8.25
CA LYS A 685 17.17 -3.21 7.35
C LYS A 685 16.45 -1.95 6.91
N GLU A 686 16.90 -0.81 7.42
CA GLU A 686 16.41 0.53 7.06
C GLU A 686 16.89 0.94 5.64
N ASP A 687 16.55 0.15 4.63
CA ASP A 687 16.81 0.44 3.22
C ASP A 687 15.47 0.55 2.46
N PRO A 688 14.98 1.77 2.22
CA PRO A 688 13.77 2.02 1.43
C PRO A 688 13.79 1.38 0.03
N ALA A 689 14.93 1.37 -0.65
CA ALA A 689 15.02 0.80 -2.00
C ALA A 689 15.01 -0.74 -1.98
N LEU A 690 15.49 -1.36 -0.88
CA LEU A 690 15.29 -2.78 -0.63
C LEU A 690 13.81 -3.09 -0.33
N MET A 691 13.10 -2.25 0.42
CA MET A 691 11.68 -2.44 0.71
C MET A 691 10.82 -2.31 -0.57
N GLU A 692 10.98 -1.20 -1.32
CA GLU A 692 10.37 -0.98 -2.64
C GLU A 692 10.61 -2.21 -3.56
N LYS A 693 11.84 -2.77 -3.58
CA LYS A 693 12.20 -3.95 -4.38
C LYS A 693 11.68 -5.30 -3.85
N LEU A 694 11.53 -5.47 -2.54
CA LEU A 694 10.98 -6.71 -1.98
C LEU A 694 9.48 -6.77 -2.20
N ARG A 695 8.77 -5.65 -2.09
CA ARG A 695 7.37 -5.52 -2.50
C ARG A 695 7.17 -5.87 -3.98
N ASP A 696 8.02 -5.34 -4.85
CA ASP A 696 8.09 -5.75 -6.27
C ASP A 696 8.20 -7.27 -6.45
N SER A 697 9.04 -7.91 -5.64
CA SER A 697 9.26 -9.36 -5.70
C SER A 697 8.04 -10.16 -5.21
N VAL A 698 7.20 -9.60 -4.31
CA VAL A 698 5.94 -10.23 -3.89
C VAL A 698 4.89 -10.09 -4.99
N ALA A 699 4.78 -8.93 -5.62
CA ALA A 699 3.89 -8.71 -6.77
C ALA A 699 4.21 -9.64 -7.95
N GLU A 700 5.50 -9.86 -8.23
CA GLU A 700 5.98 -10.80 -9.24
C GLU A 700 5.64 -12.27 -8.89
N LEU A 701 5.61 -12.65 -7.61
CA LEU A 701 5.10 -13.96 -7.17
C LEU A 701 3.59 -14.12 -7.37
N ILE A 702 2.80 -13.07 -7.11
CA ILE A 702 1.34 -13.09 -7.33
C ILE A 702 1.03 -13.28 -8.82
N LEU A 703 1.65 -12.47 -9.69
CA LEU A 703 1.41 -12.53 -11.13
C LEU A 703 1.82 -13.88 -11.73
N GLY A 704 3.04 -14.36 -11.44
CA GLY A 704 3.56 -15.63 -11.99
C GLY A 704 2.93 -16.91 -11.43
N ASN A 705 1.83 -16.82 -10.67
CA ASN A 705 1.08 -17.97 -10.14
C ASN A 705 -0.46 -17.79 -10.20
N SER A 706 -0.96 -16.62 -10.65
CA SER A 706 -2.38 -16.36 -10.89
C SER A 706 -2.86 -17.09 -12.16
N LYS A 707 -4.17 -17.38 -12.29
CA LYS A 707 -4.74 -18.27 -13.33
C LYS A 707 -6.04 -17.73 -13.95
#